data_AF-A0A0D7WVL2-F1
#
_entry.id   AF-A0A0D7WVL2-F1
#
_cell.length_a   1.000
_cell.length_b   1.000
_cell.length_c   1.000
_cell.angle_alpha   90.00
_cell.angle_beta   90.00
_cell.angle_gamma   90.00
#
_symmetry.space_group_name_H-M   'P 1'
#
loop_
_entity.id
_entity.type
_entity.pdbx_description
1 polymer ?
#
loop_
_entity_poly.entity_id
_entity_poly.type
_entity_poly.pdbx_seq_one_letter_code
_entity_poly.pdbx_strand_id
1 'polypeptide(L)'
;MAVNQWSDLEAYISRSHMESLHEEAFMATYHALSSFIHKGFQMNMDKSECEESYLSWVVNSAPGTGKSTALNVLCKSLLKKNASNQNEKYPLLLVFNNNDTMKNNVYKDVSEFAKQHEIPDAIAYVNSDEIHKVIDTMRKYQILCIPQQRLRDLMLDDENMNNYLLYYPQRAKNTKDDAQLKEVHKWKRLVIIDEMPIYYDSCVWDIGSKDNSFDWFEHLADRIHLSNREFKEARDILSELINLELKDNVTSHSTLRLNRFIEGSERERFFNTILAKLADAKGELEDMRRYTWFMKMYAKDHIGCIERTNKQAIICSQWLDYSRLHTHMLILDGTAHISQSIYERSGFELIPMTNVHRYAERLNIRWKNINTSTTLSYRELKEVKEAIAGDFLEIQSKLQEKRPSFKMIALPKQDDIAFYHAEGVITDEQLKQFFTIKQKSDDDMRKHLFNVVGNNDFSSFNAMALFGIPIRPPRHYREISVAMYGVDIDISLNENRNKGNWFTDERIQKLYIEDVLANLSQIIHRTSLRNVNLPEEVDIVMYSKRTEWLTLIQQEFRLPDERINMHQLHNELRFKKACTKKMIEMVKLMVGKKNIKLTAKEIGGKALYQWFRDNWKGNRKQFILSELKNHNILLFERTSKVGRQYWLFMLVDQDAFTDHVVSEHYRKLL
;
A
#
# COMPACT_ATOMS: atom_id res chain seq x y z
N MET A 1 -14.55 -0.08 35.17
CA MET A 1 -14.29 -0.79 33.89
C MET A 1 -13.01 -1.63 34.01
N ALA A 2 -12.76 -2.18 35.21
CA ALA A 2 -11.47 -2.75 35.56
C ALA A 2 -11.47 -4.26 35.27
N VAL A 3 -11.40 -4.60 33.98
CA VAL A 3 -10.77 -5.88 33.65
C VAL A 3 -9.29 -5.57 33.51
N ASN A 4 -8.56 -5.76 34.61
CA ASN A 4 -7.17 -5.32 34.74
C ASN A 4 -6.18 -6.48 34.60
N GLN A 5 -6.68 -7.72 34.54
CA GLN A 5 -5.86 -8.92 34.55
C GLN A 5 -6.14 -9.76 33.31
N TRP A 6 -5.09 -10.37 32.77
CA TRP A 6 -5.16 -11.27 31.61
C TRP A 6 -6.17 -12.40 31.82
N SER A 7 -6.19 -13.00 33.02
CA SER A 7 -7.08 -14.11 33.42
C SER A 7 -8.57 -13.82 33.20
N ASP A 8 -8.98 -12.57 33.40
CA ASP A 8 -10.38 -12.15 33.27
C ASP A 8 -10.81 -12.01 31.80
N LEU A 9 -9.84 -11.82 30.89
CA LEU A 9 -10.06 -11.68 29.46
C LEU A 9 -10.08 -13.02 28.73
N GLU A 10 -9.51 -14.08 29.33
CA GLU A 10 -9.46 -15.43 28.76
C GLU A 10 -10.85 -15.95 28.37
N ALA A 11 -11.88 -15.59 29.14
CA ALA A 11 -13.27 -15.97 28.88
C ALA A 11 -13.84 -15.42 27.57
N TYR A 12 -13.19 -14.43 26.94
CA TYR A 12 -13.64 -13.80 25.70
C TYR A 12 -12.79 -14.15 24.47
N ILE A 13 -11.68 -14.89 24.68
CA ILE A 13 -10.70 -15.25 23.66
C ILE A 13 -10.75 -16.77 23.43
N SER A 14 -10.73 -17.21 22.19
CA SER A 14 -10.60 -18.64 21.89
C SER A 14 -9.22 -19.16 22.33
N ARG A 15 -9.16 -20.40 22.80
CA ARG A 15 -7.90 -21.02 23.27
C ARG A 15 -6.78 -20.97 22.22
N SER A 16 -7.10 -21.23 20.96
CA SER A 16 -6.13 -21.16 19.84
C SER A 16 -5.60 -19.75 19.59
N HIS A 17 -6.40 -18.71 19.80
CA HIS A 17 -5.93 -17.32 19.66
C HIS A 17 -5.06 -16.90 20.85
N MET A 18 -5.38 -17.33 22.07
CA MET A 18 -4.56 -17.01 23.25
C MET A 18 -3.12 -17.48 23.10
N GLU A 19 -2.89 -18.69 22.61
CA GLU A 19 -1.53 -19.25 22.41
C GLU A 19 -0.68 -18.45 21.41
N SER A 20 -1.32 -17.67 20.53
CA SER A 20 -0.65 -16.85 19.50
C SER A 20 -0.40 -15.39 19.91
N LEU A 21 -1.01 -14.91 21.00
CA LEU A 21 -0.92 -13.52 21.43
C LEU A 21 0.34 -13.27 22.25
N HIS A 22 0.93 -12.10 22.06
CA HIS A 22 1.92 -11.58 22.99
C HIS A 22 1.19 -10.83 24.10
N GLU A 23 1.18 -11.39 25.31
CA GLU A 23 0.39 -10.91 26.46
C GLU A 23 0.56 -9.42 26.71
N GLU A 24 1.80 -8.94 26.90
CA GLU A 24 2.08 -7.54 27.24
C GLU A 24 1.56 -6.55 26.18
N ALA A 25 1.83 -6.81 24.90
CA ALA A 25 1.42 -5.96 23.79
C ALA A 25 -0.10 -5.96 23.59
N PHE A 26 -0.75 -7.12 23.79
CA PHE A 26 -2.19 -7.23 23.78
C PHE A 26 -2.81 -6.41 24.92
N MET A 27 -2.32 -6.58 26.15
CA MET A 27 -2.84 -5.88 27.32
C MET A 27 -2.66 -4.37 27.19
N ALA A 28 -1.50 -3.90 26.72
CA ALA A 28 -1.27 -2.48 26.46
C ALA A 28 -2.29 -1.89 25.47
N THR A 29 -2.55 -2.60 24.37
CA THR A 29 -3.55 -2.18 23.37
C THR A 29 -4.97 -2.20 23.96
N TYR A 30 -5.32 -3.25 24.72
CA TYR A 30 -6.63 -3.36 25.38
C TYR A 30 -6.85 -2.25 26.40
N HIS A 31 -5.84 -1.91 27.21
CA HIS A 31 -5.92 -0.81 28.19
C HIS A 31 -6.07 0.55 27.51
N ALA A 32 -5.36 0.80 26.41
CA ALA A 32 -5.53 2.04 25.64
C ALA A 32 -6.97 2.18 25.13
N LEU A 33 -7.51 1.11 24.54
CA LEU A 33 -8.90 1.05 24.08
C LEU A 33 -9.90 1.26 25.23
N SER A 34 -9.74 0.53 26.33
CA SER A 34 -10.62 0.64 27.51
C SER A 34 -10.59 2.04 28.13
N SER A 35 -9.39 2.64 28.22
CA SER A 35 -9.20 4.01 28.72
C SER A 35 -9.93 5.03 27.85
N PHE A 36 -9.81 4.92 26.52
CA PHE A 36 -10.52 5.77 25.57
C PHE A 36 -12.04 5.68 25.76
N ILE A 37 -12.59 4.45 25.85
CA ILE A 37 -14.02 4.26 26.08
C ILE A 37 -14.48 4.90 27.39
N HIS A 38 -13.72 4.72 28.46
CA HIS A 38 -14.08 5.26 29.76
C HIS A 38 -14.05 6.79 29.77
N LYS A 39 -12.96 7.40 29.31
CA LYS A 39 -12.81 8.86 29.28
C LYS A 39 -13.84 9.50 28.35
N GLY A 40 -14.02 8.97 27.14
CA GLY A 40 -14.99 9.51 26.18
C GLY A 40 -16.44 9.37 26.65
N PHE A 41 -16.76 8.31 27.41
CA PHE A 41 -18.08 8.20 28.02
C PHE A 41 -18.29 9.20 29.17
N GLN A 42 -17.30 9.38 30.05
CA GLN A 42 -17.36 10.36 31.13
C GLN A 42 -17.55 11.78 30.58
N MET A 43 -16.77 12.17 29.57
CA MET A 43 -16.90 13.48 28.91
C MET A 43 -18.27 13.69 28.25
N ASN A 44 -18.89 12.63 27.71
CA ASN A 44 -20.25 12.72 27.18
C ASN A 44 -21.32 12.89 28.28
N MET A 45 -21.06 12.44 29.51
CA MET A 45 -21.98 12.57 30.65
C MET A 45 -21.85 13.92 31.36
N ASP A 46 -20.62 14.41 31.49
CA ASP A 46 -20.27 15.67 32.13
C ASP A 46 -20.60 16.83 31.18
N LYS A 47 -21.89 17.17 31.04
CA LYS A 47 -22.40 18.28 30.20
C LYS A 47 -21.91 19.68 30.63
N SER A 48 -21.00 19.77 31.61
CA SER A 48 -20.47 21.00 32.17
C SER A 48 -18.96 21.02 32.04
N GLU A 49 -18.45 21.43 30.88
CA GLU A 49 -17.29 22.32 30.74
C GLU A 49 -16.92 22.48 29.26
N CYS A 50 -17.16 23.69 28.77
CA CYS A 50 -16.63 24.29 27.54
C CYS A 50 -16.92 23.60 26.18
N GLU A 51 -17.14 24.45 25.19
CA GLU A 51 -17.27 24.09 23.79
C GLU A 51 -16.11 23.17 23.32
N GLU A 52 -16.45 22.08 22.63
CA GLU A 52 -15.64 21.40 21.61
C GLU A 52 -14.43 20.50 21.97
N SER A 53 -14.17 20.12 23.22
CA SER A 53 -13.06 19.16 23.47
C SER A 53 -13.47 17.69 23.24
N TYR A 54 -13.13 17.14 22.07
CA TYR A 54 -13.28 15.70 21.78
C TYR A 54 -11.93 14.99 21.87
N LEU A 55 -11.86 13.92 22.69
CA LEU A 55 -10.75 12.96 22.64
C LEU A 55 -10.54 12.42 21.22
N SER A 56 -9.35 12.68 20.69
CA SER A 56 -8.90 12.22 19.36
C SER A 56 -7.54 11.55 19.52
N TRP A 57 -7.51 10.22 19.56
CA TRP A 57 -6.30 9.43 19.84
C TRP A 57 -5.89 8.55 18.66
N VAL A 58 -4.59 8.36 18.45
CA VAL A 58 -4.03 7.31 17.58
C VAL A 58 -3.16 6.38 18.40
N VAL A 59 -3.54 5.12 18.49
CA VAL A 59 -2.76 4.11 19.19
C VAL A 59 -1.75 3.50 18.23
N ASN A 60 -0.46 3.81 18.42
CA ASN A 60 0.65 3.34 17.59
C ASN A 60 1.03 1.88 17.89
N SER A 61 0.07 0.95 17.76
CA SER A 61 0.25 -0.47 18.06
C SER A 61 0.66 -1.23 16.80
N ALA A 62 1.90 -1.72 16.74
CA ALA A 62 2.47 -2.40 15.56
C ALA A 62 1.60 -3.59 15.08
N PRO A 63 1.68 -4.04 13.81
CA PRO A 63 0.96 -5.23 13.39
C PRO A 63 1.43 -6.47 14.16
N GLY A 64 0.50 -7.35 14.54
CA GLY A 64 0.80 -8.58 15.29
C GLY A 64 0.66 -8.49 16.81
N THR A 65 0.42 -7.31 17.35
CA THR A 65 0.23 -7.06 18.80
C THR A 65 -1.17 -7.41 19.32
N GLY A 66 -2.05 -7.97 18.49
CA GLY A 66 -3.40 -8.37 18.90
C GLY A 66 -4.48 -7.29 18.84
N LYS A 67 -4.28 -6.18 18.10
CA LYS A 67 -5.25 -5.07 17.95
C LYS A 67 -6.70 -5.53 17.70
N SER A 68 -6.92 -6.34 16.65
CA SER A 68 -8.25 -6.82 16.29
C SER A 68 -8.85 -7.72 17.37
N THR A 69 -8.03 -8.53 18.03
CA THR A 69 -8.47 -9.36 19.17
C THR A 69 -8.85 -8.51 20.37
N ALA A 70 -8.06 -7.49 20.70
CA ALA A 70 -8.35 -6.56 21.80
C ALA A 70 -9.68 -5.82 21.55
N LEU A 71 -9.92 -5.37 20.31
CA LEU A 71 -11.18 -4.75 19.92
C LEU A 71 -12.38 -5.72 20.05
N ASN A 72 -12.23 -6.96 19.60
CA ASN A 72 -13.26 -8.00 19.69
C ASN A 72 -13.60 -8.34 21.14
N VAL A 73 -12.59 -8.51 22.00
CA VAL A 73 -12.74 -8.73 23.44
C VAL A 73 -13.41 -7.54 24.13
N LEU A 74 -13.01 -6.31 23.79
CA LEU A 74 -13.66 -5.10 24.29
C LEU A 74 -15.14 -5.07 23.93
N CYS A 75 -15.49 -5.35 22.67
CA CYS A 75 -16.88 -5.38 22.22
C CYS A 75 -17.72 -6.38 23.02
N LYS A 76 -17.24 -7.62 23.18
CA LYS A 76 -17.92 -8.67 23.96
C LYS A 76 -18.10 -8.28 25.42
N SER A 77 -17.05 -7.71 26.03
CA SER A 77 -17.07 -7.22 27.42
C SER A 77 -18.11 -6.10 27.61
N LEU A 78 -18.14 -5.12 26.69
CA LEU A 78 -19.11 -4.02 26.71
C LEU A 78 -20.56 -4.50 26.52
N LEU A 79 -20.80 -5.46 25.62
CA LEU A 79 -22.13 -6.05 25.44
C LEU A 79 -22.62 -6.73 26.72
N LYS A 80 -21.78 -7.57 27.33
CA LYS A 80 -22.13 -8.27 28.58
C LYS A 80 -22.38 -7.28 29.73
N LYS A 81 -21.53 -6.27 29.90
CA LYS A 81 -21.70 -5.22 30.91
C LYS A 81 -23.02 -4.46 30.69
N ASN A 82 -23.28 -4.03 29.46
CA ASN A 82 -24.47 -3.25 29.14
C ASN A 82 -25.74 -4.08 29.27
N ALA A 83 -25.71 -5.39 29.01
CA ALA A 83 -26.85 -6.27 29.29
C ALA A 83 -27.24 -6.24 30.79
N SER A 84 -26.24 -6.16 31.68
CA SER A 84 -26.46 -6.10 33.13
C SER A 84 -26.74 -4.70 33.69
N ASN A 85 -26.41 -3.62 32.98
CA ASN A 85 -26.60 -2.23 33.44
C ASN A 85 -27.40 -1.40 32.42
N GLN A 86 -28.62 -0.98 32.80
CA GLN A 86 -29.48 -0.18 31.93
C GLN A 86 -29.11 1.31 31.89
N ASN A 87 -28.40 1.82 32.91
CA ASN A 87 -28.11 3.26 33.04
C ASN A 87 -26.78 3.66 32.39
N GLU A 88 -25.91 2.71 32.07
CA GLU A 88 -24.58 2.97 31.51
C GLU A 88 -24.42 2.15 30.21
N LYS A 89 -24.48 2.82 29.06
CA LYS A 89 -24.34 2.20 27.73
C LYS A 89 -23.17 2.81 26.99
N TYR A 90 -22.32 1.96 26.43
CA TYR A 90 -21.15 2.34 25.62
C TYR A 90 -21.38 1.91 24.17
N PRO A 91 -22.09 2.70 23.36
CA PRO A 91 -22.32 2.36 21.97
C PRO A 91 -21.12 2.78 21.11
N LEU A 92 -20.81 1.98 20.08
CA LEU A 92 -19.59 2.12 19.28
C LEU A 92 -19.90 2.18 17.78
N LEU A 93 -19.18 3.03 17.06
CA LEU A 93 -19.08 2.98 15.61
C LEU A 93 -17.68 2.49 15.24
N LEU A 94 -17.60 1.29 14.67
CA LEU A 94 -16.37 0.66 14.22
C LEU A 94 -16.21 0.87 12.72
N VAL A 95 -15.03 1.33 12.30
CA VAL A 95 -14.73 1.65 10.90
C VAL A 95 -13.57 0.78 10.42
N PHE A 96 -13.74 0.10 9.29
CA PHE A 96 -12.76 -0.84 8.75
C PHE A 96 -12.38 -0.53 7.31
N ASN A 97 -11.16 -0.90 6.91
CA ASN A 97 -10.67 -0.71 5.54
C ASN A 97 -11.49 -1.42 4.47
N ASN A 98 -11.95 -2.66 4.73
CA ASN A 98 -12.70 -3.45 3.75
C ASN A 98 -13.75 -4.34 4.43
N ASN A 99 -14.69 -4.85 3.62
CA ASN A 99 -15.82 -5.66 4.08
C ASN A 99 -15.36 -7.00 4.70
N ASP A 100 -14.31 -7.62 4.16
CA ASP A 100 -13.78 -8.90 4.66
C ASP A 100 -13.22 -8.79 6.07
N THR A 101 -12.38 -7.79 6.33
CA THR A 101 -11.82 -7.47 7.65
C THR A 101 -12.95 -7.21 8.63
N MET A 102 -13.94 -6.40 8.26
CA MET A 102 -15.11 -6.12 9.09
C MET A 102 -15.88 -7.39 9.46
N LYS A 103 -16.20 -8.23 8.46
CA LYS A 103 -17.00 -9.43 8.62
C LYS A 103 -16.29 -10.52 9.41
N ASN A 104 -15.03 -10.78 9.07
CA ASN A 104 -14.26 -11.91 9.59
C ASN A 104 -13.55 -11.62 10.92
N ASN A 105 -13.14 -10.38 11.19
CA ASN A 105 -12.34 -10.08 12.40
C ASN A 105 -13.17 -9.72 13.62
N VAL A 106 -14.34 -9.09 13.43
CA VAL A 106 -15.14 -8.56 14.55
C VAL A 106 -16.60 -9.00 14.46
N TYR A 107 -17.27 -8.77 13.33
CA TYR A 107 -18.72 -8.94 13.25
C TYR A 107 -19.17 -10.37 13.57
N LYS A 108 -18.58 -11.39 12.93
CA LYS A 108 -18.97 -12.79 13.11
C LYS A 108 -18.86 -13.23 14.57
N ASP A 109 -17.69 -13.02 15.17
CA ASP A 109 -17.40 -13.44 16.54
C ASP A 109 -18.25 -12.71 17.59
N VAL A 110 -18.43 -11.39 17.43
CA VAL A 110 -19.24 -10.58 18.37
C VAL A 110 -20.73 -10.90 18.22
N SER A 111 -21.20 -11.12 16.99
CA SER A 111 -22.59 -11.52 16.71
C SER A 111 -22.89 -12.90 17.28
N GLU A 112 -21.98 -13.87 17.12
CA GLU A 112 -22.12 -15.21 17.69
C GLU A 112 -22.15 -15.17 19.23
N PHE A 113 -21.24 -14.41 19.84
CA PHE A 113 -21.24 -14.17 21.29
C PHE A 113 -22.56 -13.56 21.77
N ALA A 114 -23.08 -12.54 21.07
CA ALA A 114 -24.34 -11.89 21.41
C ALA A 114 -25.54 -12.84 21.33
N LYS A 115 -25.56 -13.73 20.32
CA LYS A 115 -26.60 -14.77 20.21
C LYS A 115 -26.54 -15.77 21.36
N GLN A 116 -25.34 -16.22 21.73
CA GLN A 116 -25.14 -17.16 22.86
C GLN A 116 -25.57 -16.57 24.21
N HIS A 117 -25.51 -15.24 24.35
CA HIS A 117 -25.87 -14.52 25.57
C HIS A 117 -27.24 -13.81 25.47
N GLU A 118 -28.02 -14.10 24.43
CA GLU A 118 -29.36 -13.55 24.22
C GLU A 118 -29.42 -12.00 24.25
N ILE A 119 -28.42 -11.34 23.68
CA ILE A 119 -28.34 -9.87 23.63
C ILE A 119 -28.91 -9.38 22.28
N PRO A 120 -30.17 -8.89 22.23
CA PRO A 120 -30.75 -8.37 20.99
C PRO A 120 -30.08 -7.07 20.58
N ASP A 121 -30.14 -6.76 19.27
CA ASP A 121 -29.62 -5.51 18.69
C ASP A 121 -28.18 -5.17 19.13
N ALA A 122 -27.36 -6.19 19.37
CA ALA A 122 -25.99 -6.01 19.84
C ALA A 122 -25.09 -5.35 18.79
N ILE A 123 -25.13 -5.87 17.56
CA ILE A 123 -24.22 -5.48 16.48
C ILE A 123 -24.88 -5.59 15.11
N ALA A 124 -24.63 -4.61 14.25
CA ALA A 124 -24.92 -4.66 12.81
C ALA A 124 -23.70 -4.18 12.01
N TYR A 125 -23.57 -4.65 10.78
CA TYR A 125 -22.67 -4.04 9.80
C TYR A 125 -23.49 -3.44 8.65
N VAL A 126 -22.94 -2.42 8.02
CA VAL A 126 -23.60 -1.68 6.94
C VAL A 126 -22.62 -1.54 5.79
N ASN A 127 -22.82 -2.32 4.74
CA ASN A 127 -22.18 -2.13 3.45
C ASN A 127 -23.17 -1.50 2.44
N SER A 128 -22.67 -1.18 1.24
CA SER A 128 -23.48 -0.65 0.13
C SER A 128 -24.69 -1.54 -0.20
N ASP A 129 -24.54 -2.85 -0.10
CA ASP A 129 -25.54 -3.82 -0.56
C ASP A 129 -26.68 -4.03 0.46
N GLU A 130 -26.42 -3.73 1.73
CA GLU A 130 -27.36 -3.99 2.83
C GLU A 130 -27.95 -2.72 3.44
N ILE A 131 -27.50 -1.53 3.03
CA ILE A 131 -27.94 -0.27 3.64
C ILE A 131 -29.45 -0.11 3.67
N HIS A 132 -30.14 -0.44 2.57
CA HIS A 132 -31.60 -0.34 2.47
C HIS A 132 -32.35 -1.25 3.46
N LYS A 133 -31.72 -2.33 3.93
CA LYS A 133 -32.32 -3.27 4.89
C LYS A 133 -32.19 -2.80 6.33
N VAL A 134 -31.16 -1.99 6.63
CA VAL A 134 -30.76 -1.66 8.00
C VAL A 134 -30.95 -0.18 8.33
N ILE A 135 -31.10 0.71 7.34
CA ILE A 135 -31.12 2.18 7.55
C ILE A 135 -32.14 2.64 8.62
N ASP A 136 -33.34 2.07 8.61
CA ASP A 136 -34.42 2.42 9.56
C ASP A 136 -34.20 1.83 10.97
N THR A 137 -33.27 0.88 11.11
CA THR A 137 -33.03 0.14 12.36
C THR A 137 -31.61 0.28 12.91
N MET A 138 -30.66 0.86 12.16
CA MET A 138 -29.26 1.11 12.56
C MET A 138 -29.13 1.74 13.94
N ARG A 139 -30.00 2.70 14.23
CA ARG A 139 -30.04 3.43 15.50
C ARG A 139 -30.28 2.52 16.71
N LYS A 140 -30.86 1.34 16.51
CA LYS A 140 -31.15 0.35 17.57
C LYS A 140 -29.94 -0.49 17.95
N TYR A 141 -28.92 -0.57 17.10
CA TYR A 141 -27.77 -1.44 17.35
C TYR A 141 -26.73 -0.77 18.24
N GLN A 142 -26.29 -1.44 19.31
CA GLN A 142 -25.28 -0.86 20.20
C GLN A 142 -23.95 -0.63 19.48
N ILE A 143 -23.53 -1.60 18.65
CA ILE A 143 -22.29 -1.54 17.86
C ILE A 143 -22.67 -1.50 16.37
N LEU A 144 -22.17 -0.50 15.65
CA LEU A 144 -22.28 -0.42 14.19
C LEU A 144 -20.90 -0.60 13.57
N CYS A 145 -20.82 -1.41 12.51
CA CYS A 145 -19.61 -1.56 11.70
C CYS A 145 -19.84 -0.97 10.30
N ILE A 146 -18.94 -0.14 9.83
CA ILE A 146 -18.99 0.48 8.49
C ILE A 146 -17.63 0.42 7.79
N PRO A 147 -17.57 0.43 6.44
CA PRO A 147 -16.32 0.61 5.72
C PRO A 147 -15.82 2.06 5.80
N GLN A 148 -14.51 2.28 5.63
CA GLN A 148 -13.89 3.61 5.58
C GLN A 148 -14.51 4.51 4.50
N GLN A 149 -14.86 3.94 3.34
CA GLN A 149 -15.55 4.68 2.28
C GLN A 149 -16.88 5.27 2.77
N ARG A 150 -17.63 4.54 3.60
CA ARG A 150 -18.87 5.07 4.20
C ARG A 150 -18.58 6.18 5.21
N LEU A 151 -17.53 6.05 6.02
CA LEU A 151 -17.13 7.12 6.95
C LEU A 151 -16.78 8.41 6.18
N ARG A 152 -16.08 8.27 5.05
CA ARG A 152 -15.80 9.39 4.14
C ARG A 152 -17.07 9.97 3.54
N ASP A 153 -17.99 9.14 3.06
CA ASP A 153 -19.24 9.63 2.47
C ASP A 153 -20.09 10.39 3.51
N LEU A 154 -20.08 9.96 4.78
CA LEU A 154 -20.73 10.68 5.88
C LEU A 154 -20.15 12.07 6.13
N MET A 155 -18.86 12.30 5.84
CA MET A 155 -18.25 13.63 5.92
C MET A 155 -18.65 14.55 4.76
N LEU A 156 -19.15 13.97 3.67
CA LEU A 156 -19.57 14.68 2.47
C LEU A 156 -21.09 14.90 2.44
N ASP A 157 -21.87 14.04 3.12
CA ASP A 157 -23.33 14.07 3.20
C ASP A 157 -23.82 14.35 4.65
N ASP A 158 -24.08 15.63 4.94
CA ASP A 158 -24.46 16.10 6.28
C ASP A 158 -25.84 15.57 6.76
N GLU A 159 -26.74 15.16 5.86
CA GLU A 159 -28.14 14.84 6.21
C GLU A 159 -28.29 13.49 6.96
N ASN A 160 -27.30 12.60 6.88
CA ASN A 160 -27.39 11.23 7.39
C ASN A 160 -26.53 10.90 8.62
N MET A 161 -25.69 11.82 9.10
CA MET A 161 -24.73 11.55 10.19
C MET A 161 -25.36 10.96 11.46
N ASN A 162 -26.53 11.48 11.85
CA ASN A 162 -27.20 11.07 13.09
C ASN A 162 -27.63 9.60 13.10
N ASN A 163 -27.87 8.98 11.94
CA ASN A 163 -28.18 7.55 11.85
C ASN A 163 -27.02 6.67 12.34
N TYR A 164 -25.80 7.12 12.09
CA TYR A 164 -24.58 6.40 12.43
C TYR A 164 -24.04 6.77 13.80
N LEU A 165 -24.17 8.04 14.22
CA LEU A 165 -23.58 8.53 15.46
C LEU A 165 -24.47 8.36 16.69
N LEU A 166 -25.78 8.17 16.54
CA LEU A 166 -26.70 8.07 17.68
C LEU A 166 -27.25 6.66 17.89
N TYR A 167 -27.22 6.20 19.14
CA TYR A 167 -27.79 4.95 19.61
C TYR A 167 -29.05 5.21 20.44
N TYR A 168 -30.10 4.46 20.12
CA TYR A 168 -31.41 4.48 20.75
C TYR A 168 -31.78 3.05 21.17
N PRO A 169 -31.56 2.66 22.44
CA PRO A 169 -32.02 1.36 22.90
C PRO A 169 -33.54 1.31 22.80
N GLN A 170 -34.08 0.32 22.10
CA GLN A 170 -35.53 0.09 22.13
C GLN A 170 -35.95 -0.31 23.55
N ARG A 171 -36.92 0.41 24.12
CA ARG A 171 -37.77 -0.20 25.15
C ARG A 171 -38.62 -1.27 24.47
N ALA A 172 -38.70 -2.43 25.10
CA ALA A 172 -39.52 -3.55 24.66
C ALA A 172 -40.92 -3.08 24.23
N LYS A 173 -41.33 -3.44 23.00
CA LYS A 173 -42.73 -3.38 22.58
C LYS A 173 -43.56 -4.20 23.57
N ASN A 174 -44.44 -3.54 24.31
CA ASN A 174 -45.76 -4.05 24.70
C ASN A 174 -46.53 -2.97 25.47
N THR A 175 -47.03 -1.94 24.76
CA THR A 175 -48.31 -1.28 25.07
C THR A 175 -48.71 -0.40 23.89
N LYS A 176 -50.00 -0.43 23.54
CA LYS A 176 -50.63 0.16 22.35
C LYS A 176 -50.76 1.70 22.35
N ASP A 177 -49.96 2.41 23.14
CA ASP A 177 -50.07 3.88 23.25
C ASP A 177 -48.78 4.58 22.82
N ASP A 178 -48.69 4.87 21.52
CA ASP A 178 -47.56 5.59 20.88
C ASP A 178 -47.43 7.08 21.30
N ALA A 179 -48.32 7.60 22.16
CA ALA A 179 -48.35 9.01 22.53
C ALA A 179 -47.57 9.36 23.83
N GLN A 180 -47.00 8.37 24.54
CA GLN A 180 -46.27 8.60 25.81
C GLN A 180 -44.88 7.94 25.90
N LEU A 181 -44.18 7.76 24.77
CA LEU A 181 -42.75 7.41 24.78
C LEU A 181 -41.90 8.62 25.23
N LYS A 182 -41.95 8.89 26.54
CA LYS A 182 -41.05 9.81 27.25
C LYS A 182 -39.60 9.46 26.93
N GLU A 183 -38.89 10.44 26.35
CA GLU A 183 -37.44 10.52 26.15
C GLU A 183 -36.70 9.18 26.18
N VAL A 184 -36.60 8.52 25.02
CA VAL A 184 -35.58 7.49 24.84
C VAL A 184 -34.24 8.21 25.04
N HIS A 185 -33.54 7.91 26.14
CA HIS A 185 -32.17 8.37 26.34
C HIS A 185 -31.38 8.01 25.07
N LYS A 186 -30.73 9.01 24.48
CA LYS A 186 -29.88 8.84 23.31
C LYS A 186 -28.44 8.86 23.78
N TRP A 187 -27.64 7.94 23.27
CA TRP A 187 -26.19 7.93 23.52
C TRP A 187 -25.45 8.20 22.22
N LYS A 188 -24.41 9.02 22.31
CA LYS A 188 -23.51 9.26 21.19
C LYS A 188 -22.50 8.11 21.10
N ARG A 189 -22.30 7.58 19.89
CA ARG A 189 -21.32 6.53 19.61
C ARG A 189 -19.91 7.09 19.64
N LEU A 190 -19.03 6.40 20.35
CA LEU A 190 -17.58 6.60 20.25
C LEU A 190 -17.10 5.91 18.97
N VAL A 191 -16.19 6.55 18.23
CA VAL A 191 -15.72 6.04 16.94
C VAL A 191 -14.35 5.37 17.12
N ILE A 192 -14.22 4.14 16.61
CA ILE A 192 -12.94 3.43 16.53
C ILE A 192 -12.68 3.08 15.07
N ILE A 193 -11.52 3.47 14.55
CA ILE A 193 -11.11 3.25 13.17
C ILE A 193 -9.92 2.28 13.15
N ASP A 194 -10.05 1.22 12.34
CA ASP A 194 -8.96 0.30 12.03
C ASP A 194 -8.12 0.88 10.88
N GLU A 195 -6.83 1.15 11.17
CA GLU A 195 -5.85 1.86 10.32
C GLU A 195 -6.24 3.32 9.99
N MET A 196 -5.34 4.05 9.33
CA MET A 196 -5.56 5.44 8.90
C MET A 196 -6.83 5.62 8.04
N PRO A 197 -7.73 6.58 8.36
CA PRO A 197 -8.89 6.90 7.54
C PRO A 197 -8.52 7.71 6.28
N ILE A 198 -9.49 7.84 5.36
CA ILE A 198 -9.33 8.66 4.16
C ILE A 198 -9.48 10.14 4.51
N TYR A 199 -8.37 10.88 4.58
CA TYR A 199 -8.37 12.29 4.98
C TYR A 199 -8.58 13.31 3.86
N TYR A 200 -8.81 12.88 2.63
CA TYR A 200 -8.95 13.80 1.51
C TYR A 200 -10.08 13.43 0.57
N ASP A 201 -10.63 14.47 -0.04
CA ASP A 201 -11.55 14.36 -1.15
C ASP A 201 -10.91 15.01 -2.38
N SER A 202 -10.72 14.26 -3.48
CA SER A 202 -10.01 14.74 -4.68
C SER A 202 -10.75 14.51 -6.00
N CYS A 203 -10.64 15.47 -6.92
CA CYS A 203 -11.12 15.34 -8.29
C CYS A 203 -10.03 15.87 -9.24
N VAL A 204 -9.73 15.09 -10.28
CA VAL A 204 -8.69 15.42 -11.25
C VAL A 204 -9.31 15.61 -12.62
N TRP A 205 -8.96 16.71 -13.28
CA TRP A 205 -9.43 17.06 -14.62
C TRP A 205 -8.25 16.95 -15.59
N ASP A 206 -8.23 15.88 -16.38
CA ASP A 206 -7.20 15.58 -17.39
C ASP A 206 -7.85 15.63 -18.78
N ILE A 207 -7.24 16.33 -19.74
CA ILE A 207 -7.75 16.43 -21.13
C ILE A 207 -7.08 15.36 -22.04
N GLY A 208 -6.34 14.42 -21.47
CA GLY A 208 -5.72 13.32 -22.19
C GLY A 208 -6.73 12.34 -22.80
N SER A 209 -6.39 11.77 -23.96
CA SER A 209 -7.26 10.90 -24.77
C SER A 209 -7.67 9.55 -24.16
N LYS A 210 -7.37 9.29 -22.88
CA LYS A 210 -7.62 8.00 -22.21
C LYS A 210 -8.54 8.10 -20.99
N ASP A 211 -8.88 9.30 -20.54
CA ASP A 211 -9.78 9.54 -19.42
C ASP A 211 -10.88 10.50 -19.90
N ASN A 212 -12.13 10.07 -19.88
CA ASN A 212 -13.24 10.97 -20.17
C ASN A 212 -13.58 11.71 -18.87
N SER A 213 -12.85 12.80 -18.60
CA SER A 213 -13.09 13.67 -17.42
C SER A 213 -14.53 14.22 -17.31
N PHE A 214 -15.37 13.95 -18.32
CA PHE A 214 -16.73 14.45 -18.46
C PHE A 214 -17.81 13.35 -18.42
N ASP A 215 -17.48 12.09 -18.10
CA ASP A 215 -18.47 11.00 -17.94
C ASP A 215 -19.62 11.39 -17.01
N TRP A 216 -19.31 12.08 -15.90
CA TRP A 216 -20.32 12.56 -14.95
C TRP A 216 -21.34 13.50 -15.60
N PHE A 217 -20.90 14.36 -16.52
CA PHE A 217 -21.79 15.28 -17.22
C PHE A 217 -22.72 14.48 -18.14
N GLU A 218 -22.19 13.45 -18.82
CA GLU A 218 -22.97 12.57 -19.69
C GLU A 218 -24.03 11.81 -18.90
N HIS A 219 -23.64 11.17 -17.80
CA HIS A 219 -24.55 10.43 -16.94
C HIS A 219 -25.66 11.30 -16.36
N LEU A 220 -25.33 12.51 -15.86
CA LEU A 220 -26.33 13.41 -15.30
C LEU A 220 -27.24 13.99 -16.40
N ALA A 221 -26.69 14.35 -17.56
CA ALA A 221 -27.45 14.87 -18.70
C ALA A 221 -28.47 13.86 -19.24
N ASP A 222 -28.09 12.58 -19.31
CA ASP A 222 -28.98 11.50 -19.72
C ASP A 222 -30.17 11.34 -18.76
N ARG A 223 -29.94 11.48 -17.44
CA ARG A 223 -30.98 11.38 -16.41
C ARG A 223 -32.02 12.50 -16.47
N ILE A 224 -31.60 13.72 -16.82
CA ILE A 224 -32.50 14.87 -16.96
C ILE A 224 -33.03 15.07 -18.38
N HIS A 225 -32.67 14.17 -19.30
CA HIS A 225 -33.08 14.19 -20.70
C HIS A 225 -32.78 15.51 -21.43
N LEU A 226 -31.54 15.99 -21.34
CA LEU A 226 -31.10 17.15 -22.13
C LEU A 226 -31.30 16.87 -23.63
N SER A 227 -31.72 17.89 -24.39
CA SER A 227 -31.79 17.77 -25.85
C SER A 227 -30.38 17.61 -26.44
N ASN A 228 -30.27 16.94 -27.59
CA ASN A 228 -28.98 16.74 -28.28
C ASN A 228 -28.21 18.06 -28.52
N ARG A 229 -28.94 19.15 -28.78
CA ARG A 229 -28.34 20.47 -28.91
C ARG A 229 -27.80 20.96 -27.58
N GLU A 230 -28.61 20.90 -26.51
CA GLU A 230 -28.18 21.34 -25.18
C GLU A 230 -26.97 20.56 -24.68
N PHE A 231 -27.00 19.23 -24.83
CA PHE A 231 -25.91 18.34 -24.46
C PHE A 231 -24.60 18.72 -25.16
N LYS A 232 -24.63 18.85 -26.49
CA LYS A 232 -23.43 19.11 -27.27
C LYS A 232 -22.84 20.49 -26.95
N GLU A 233 -23.69 21.52 -26.91
CA GLU A 233 -23.26 22.89 -26.65
C GLU A 233 -22.70 23.05 -25.22
N ALA A 234 -23.32 22.43 -24.22
CA ALA A 234 -22.81 22.44 -22.85
C ALA A 234 -21.51 21.63 -22.70
N ARG A 235 -21.39 20.47 -23.35
CA ARG A 235 -20.14 19.69 -23.35
C ARG A 235 -18.99 20.46 -23.99
N ASP A 236 -19.25 21.17 -25.08
CA ASP A 236 -18.26 21.98 -25.78
C ASP A 236 -17.79 23.14 -24.88
N ILE A 237 -18.72 23.86 -24.23
CA ILE A 237 -18.38 24.90 -23.23
C ILE A 237 -17.53 24.32 -22.11
N LEU A 238 -17.97 23.20 -21.52
CA LEU A 238 -17.29 22.57 -20.39
C LEU A 238 -15.85 22.16 -20.74
N SER A 239 -15.68 21.57 -21.92
CA SER A 239 -14.34 21.20 -22.44
C SER A 239 -13.48 22.42 -22.71
N GLU A 240 -14.05 23.49 -23.27
CA GLU A 240 -13.36 24.75 -23.55
C GLU A 240 -12.86 25.41 -22.27
N LEU A 241 -13.70 25.50 -21.23
CA LEU A 241 -13.34 26.13 -19.95
C LEU A 241 -12.12 25.48 -19.30
N ILE A 242 -12.06 24.14 -19.25
CA ILE A 242 -10.93 23.40 -18.67
C ILE A 242 -9.67 23.56 -19.56
N ASN A 243 -9.83 23.54 -20.89
CA ASN A 243 -8.73 23.74 -21.83
C ASN A 243 -8.11 25.15 -21.71
N LEU A 244 -8.94 26.19 -21.63
CA LEU A 244 -8.48 27.56 -21.47
C LEU A 244 -7.78 27.74 -20.13
N GLU A 245 -8.28 27.13 -19.05
CA GLU A 245 -7.59 27.17 -17.75
C GLU A 245 -6.18 26.60 -17.80
N LEU A 246 -6.01 25.42 -18.42
CA LEU A 246 -4.70 24.77 -18.55
C LEU A 246 -3.73 25.54 -19.45
N LYS A 247 -4.23 26.20 -20.51
CA LYS A 247 -3.43 26.91 -21.50
C LYS A 247 -3.08 28.33 -21.10
N ASP A 248 -4.07 29.13 -20.68
CA ASP A 248 -3.93 30.58 -20.57
C ASP A 248 -3.39 31.02 -19.21
N ASN A 249 -3.60 30.21 -18.17
CA ASN A 249 -3.15 30.54 -16.82
C ASN A 249 -1.65 30.26 -16.62
N VAL A 250 -0.76 30.62 -17.56
CA VAL A 250 0.65 30.15 -17.62
C VAL A 250 1.49 30.49 -16.38
N THR A 251 1.16 31.59 -15.70
CA THR A 251 1.93 32.12 -14.58
C THR A 251 1.50 31.61 -13.21
N SER A 252 0.25 31.13 -13.07
CA SER A 252 -0.24 30.60 -11.80
C SER A 252 -0.07 29.09 -11.71
N HIS A 253 0.19 28.62 -10.50
CA HIS A 253 0.15 27.20 -10.13
C HIS A 253 -1.24 26.77 -9.66
N SER A 254 -2.15 27.71 -9.43
CA SER A 254 -3.52 27.47 -8.98
C SER A 254 -4.55 27.99 -9.99
N THR A 255 -5.73 27.36 -10.00
CA THR A 255 -6.82 27.72 -10.91
C THR A 255 -7.42 29.06 -10.56
N LEU A 256 -7.90 29.80 -11.56
CA LEU A 256 -8.86 30.89 -11.37
C LEU A 256 -10.28 30.41 -11.71
N ARG A 257 -11.30 31.16 -11.32
CA ARG A 257 -12.72 30.86 -11.56
C ARG A 257 -12.95 30.64 -13.05
N LEU A 258 -13.52 29.50 -13.44
CA LEU A 258 -13.63 29.15 -14.86
C LEU A 258 -14.64 30.04 -15.60
N ASN A 259 -15.69 30.51 -14.93
CA ASN A 259 -16.73 31.31 -15.58
C ASN A 259 -16.21 32.63 -16.17
N ARG A 260 -15.03 33.13 -15.76
CA ARG A 260 -14.38 34.32 -16.32
C ARG A 260 -14.20 34.28 -17.84
N PHE A 261 -14.10 33.09 -18.43
CA PHE A 261 -13.93 32.92 -19.87
C PHE A 261 -15.21 33.18 -20.68
N ILE A 262 -16.37 33.12 -20.04
CA ILE A 262 -17.68 33.31 -20.67
C ILE A 262 -18.54 34.38 -19.97
N GLU A 263 -17.98 35.07 -18.98
CA GLU A 263 -18.68 36.04 -18.13
C GLU A 263 -19.38 37.15 -18.95
N GLY A 264 -20.65 37.40 -18.64
CA GLY A 264 -21.49 38.41 -19.30
C GLY A 264 -22.07 37.99 -20.66
N SER A 265 -21.79 36.77 -21.14
CA SER A 265 -22.23 36.31 -22.46
C SER A 265 -23.56 35.55 -22.45
N GLU A 266 -24.19 35.39 -23.63
CA GLU A 266 -25.32 34.48 -23.79
C GLU A 266 -24.94 33.01 -23.51
N ARG A 267 -23.68 32.63 -23.78
CA ARG A 267 -23.15 31.29 -23.49
C ARG A 267 -23.17 31.01 -21.98
N GLU A 268 -22.81 32.00 -21.15
CA GLU A 268 -22.90 31.86 -19.69
C GLU A 268 -24.33 31.63 -19.23
N ARG A 269 -25.30 32.43 -19.72
CA ARG A 269 -26.71 32.25 -19.36
C ARG A 269 -27.23 30.87 -19.73
N PHE A 270 -26.89 30.42 -20.94
CA PHE A 270 -27.23 29.09 -21.43
C PHE A 270 -26.60 27.99 -20.54
N PHE A 271 -25.29 28.08 -20.27
CA PHE A 271 -24.58 27.07 -19.50
C PHE A 271 -25.04 27.02 -18.04
N ASN A 272 -25.24 28.17 -17.39
CA ASN A 272 -25.82 28.26 -16.05
C ASN A 272 -27.22 27.63 -15.97
N THR A 273 -28.03 27.75 -17.02
CA THR A 273 -29.34 27.08 -17.09
C THR A 273 -29.18 25.56 -17.08
N ILE A 274 -28.20 25.03 -17.84
CA ILE A 274 -27.92 23.59 -17.84
C ILE A 274 -27.37 23.12 -16.49
N LEU A 275 -26.40 23.83 -15.91
CA LEU A 275 -25.84 23.48 -14.60
C LEU A 275 -26.92 23.46 -13.50
N ALA A 276 -27.85 24.43 -13.51
CA ALA A 276 -28.98 24.43 -12.59
C ALA A 276 -29.88 23.19 -12.76
N LYS A 277 -30.20 22.78 -14.00
CA LYS A 277 -30.94 21.54 -14.26
C LYS A 277 -30.21 20.29 -13.75
N LEU A 278 -28.88 20.26 -13.86
CA LEU A 278 -28.06 19.14 -13.38
C LEU A 278 -28.01 19.06 -11.85
N ALA A 279 -28.15 20.18 -11.14
CA ALA A 279 -28.19 20.19 -9.67
C ALA A 279 -29.36 19.37 -9.11
N ASP A 280 -30.50 19.37 -9.83
CA ASP A 280 -31.70 18.64 -9.46
C ASP A 280 -31.66 17.16 -9.87
N ALA A 281 -30.61 16.74 -10.60
CA ALA A 281 -30.44 15.36 -10.99
C ALA A 281 -30.17 14.49 -9.75
N LYS A 282 -31.03 13.49 -9.49
CA LYS A 282 -30.73 12.42 -8.54
C LYS A 282 -29.71 11.45 -9.15
N GLY A 283 -28.46 11.91 -9.25
CA GLY A 283 -27.32 11.17 -9.80
C GLY A 283 -26.70 10.17 -8.82
N GLU A 284 -25.72 9.41 -9.29
CA GLU A 284 -24.84 8.64 -8.40
C GLU A 284 -23.96 9.59 -7.58
N LEU A 285 -23.53 9.14 -6.40
CA LEU A 285 -22.74 9.95 -5.47
C LEU A 285 -21.45 10.47 -6.12
N GLU A 286 -20.78 9.65 -6.93
CA GLU A 286 -19.54 10.05 -7.61
C GLU A 286 -19.78 11.14 -8.67
N ASP A 287 -20.85 11.01 -9.47
CA ASP A 287 -21.20 12.01 -10.48
C ASP A 287 -21.56 13.36 -9.83
N MET A 288 -22.38 13.33 -8.79
CA MET A 288 -22.76 14.54 -8.04
C MET A 288 -21.56 15.19 -7.34
N ARG A 289 -20.62 14.38 -6.88
CA ARG A 289 -19.36 14.86 -6.30
C ARG A 289 -18.48 15.53 -7.35
N ARG A 290 -18.33 14.96 -8.55
CA ARG A 290 -17.59 15.60 -9.66
C ARG A 290 -18.27 16.90 -10.10
N TYR A 291 -19.60 16.91 -10.19
CA TYR A 291 -20.38 18.14 -10.42
C TYR A 291 -20.10 19.21 -9.35
N THR A 292 -20.10 18.83 -8.06
CA THR A 292 -19.80 19.75 -6.96
C THR A 292 -18.40 20.35 -7.07
N TRP A 293 -17.40 19.54 -7.43
CA TRP A 293 -16.03 20.03 -7.69
C TRP A 293 -15.97 20.97 -8.89
N PHE A 294 -16.67 20.64 -9.98
CA PHE A 294 -16.79 21.53 -11.14
C PHE A 294 -17.40 22.87 -10.75
N MET A 295 -18.52 22.87 -10.01
CA MET A 295 -19.18 24.10 -9.57
C MET A 295 -18.28 24.97 -8.67
N LYS A 296 -17.47 24.35 -7.80
CA LYS A 296 -16.45 25.07 -7.02
C LYS A 296 -15.46 25.78 -7.94
N MET A 297 -14.84 25.06 -8.88
CA MET A 297 -13.91 25.65 -9.85
C MET A 297 -14.57 26.70 -10.75
N TYR A 298 -15.83 26.47 -11.13
CA TYR A 298 -16.57 27.36 -12.02
C TYR A 298 -16.75 28.74 -11.40
N ALA A 299 -17.04 28.80 -10.09
CA ALA A 299 -17.41 30.04 -9.40
C ALA A 299 -16.28 30.67 -8.57
N LYS A 300 -15.21 29.93 -8.21
CA LYS A 300 -14.20 30.39 -7.24
C LYS A 300 -12.77 30.25 -7.77
N ASP A 301 -11.94 31.22 -7.41
CA ASP A 301 -10.49 31.15 -7.59
C ASP A 301 -9.86 30.17 -6.59
N HIS A 302 -8.65 29.70 -6.88
CA HIS A 302 -7.78 28.94 -5.99
C HIS A 302 -8.37 27.61 -5.49
N ILE A 303 -9.13 26.92 -6.35
CA ILE A 303 -9.76 25.63 -6.03
C ILE A 303 -8.88 24.43 -6.40
N GLY A 304 -8.14 24.49 -7.50
CA GLY A 304 -7.27 23.41 -7.97
C GLY A 304 -5.83 23.86 -8.19
N CYS A 305 -4.91 22.91 -8.19
CA CYS A 305 -3.53 23.09 -8.65
C CYS A 305 -3.36 22.61 -10.08
N ILE A 306 -2.65 23.37 -10.89
CA ILE A 306 -2.36 23.05 -12.29
C ILE A 306 -1.06 22.25 -12.37
N GLU A 307 -1.17 20.97 -12.73
CA GLU A 307 -0.03 20.13 -13.10
C GLU A 307 0.38 20.46 -14.54
N ARG A 308 1.61 20.95 -14.73
CA ARG A 308 2.15 21.28 -16.06
C ARG A 308 3.09 20.23 -16.65
N THR A 309 3.38 19.15 -15.92
CA THR A 309 4.23 18.06 -16.41
C THR A 309 3.55 17.26 -17.54
N ASN A 310 4.23 16.28 -18.16
CA ASN A 310 3.85 15.48 -19.36
C ASN A 310 2.36 15.14 -19.61
N LYS A 311 1.47 15.25 -18.61
CA LYS A 311 0.02 15.29 -18.75
C LYS A 311 -0.51 16.52 -17.99
N GLN A 312 -1.01 17.52 -18.73
CA GLN A 312 -1.61 18.69 -18.11
C GLN A 312 -2.92 18.30 -17.43
N ALA A 313 -3.03 18.61 -16.13
CA ALA A 313 -4.22 18.28 -15.36
C ALA A 313 -4.48 19.33 -14.27
N ILE A 314 -5.74 19.48 -13.88
CA ILE A 314 -6.13 20.26 -12.70
C ILE A 314 -6.41 19.27 -11.56
N ILE A 315 -5.71 19.42 -10.45
CA ILE A 315 -5.90 18.62 -9.24
C ILE A 315 -6.65 19.45 -8.22
N CYS A 316 -7.91 19.12 -7.97
CA CYS A 316 -8.71 19.71 -6.91
C CYS A 316 -8.74 18.75 -5.72
N SER A 317 -8.37 19.21 -4.53
CA SER A 317 -8.49 18.38 -3.35
C SER A 317 -8.70 19.20 -2.08
N GLN A 318 -9.47 18.66 -1.14
CA GLN A 318 -9.72 19.26 0.17
C GLN A 318 -9.48 18.24 1.29
N TRP A 319 -9.07 18.74 2.44
CA TRP A 319 -8.97 17.95 3.67
C TRP A 319 -10.37 17.60 4.21
N LEU A 320 -10.51 16.36 4.67
CA LEU A 320 -11.67 15.89 5.41
C LEU A 320 -11.37 15.99 6.91
N ASP A 321 -11.89 17.05 7.52
CA ASP A 321 -11.75 17.29 8.94
C ASP A 321 -12.81 16.52 9.74
N TYR A 322 -12.42 15.35 10.24
CA TYR A 322 -13.29 14.47 11.02
C TYR A 322 -13.72 15.04 12.38
N SER A 323 -13.13 16.15 12.86
CA SER A 323 -13.60 16.83 14.07
C SER A 323 -15.06 17.30 13.95
N ARG A 324 -15.53 17.54 12.72
CA ARG A 324 -16.94 17.89 12.41
C ARG A 324 -17.95 16.78 12.72
N LEU A 325 -17.51 15.54 12.98
CA LEU A 325 -18.38 14.50 13.53
C LEU A 325 -18.78 14.80 14.99
N HIS A 326 -18.09 15.75 15.63
CA HIS A 326 -18.33 16.21 16.99
C HIS A 326 -18.30 15.04 17.99
N THR A 327 -17.44 14.04 17.78
CA THR A 327 -17.43 12.81 18.57
C THR A 327 -16.02 12.40 18.94
N HIS A 328 -15.88 11.59 19.99
CA HIS A 328 -14.60 11.02 20.36
C HIS A 328 -14.16 9.97 19.34
N MET A 329 -12.89 10.02 18.94
CA MET A 329 -12.32 9.16 17.91
C MET A 329 -11.02 8.51 18.37
N LEU A 330 -10.88 7.21 18.11
CA LEU A 330 -9.65 6.47 18.29
C LEU A 330 -9.26 5.76 17.00
N ILE A 331 -8.02 5.91 16.58
CA ILE A 331 -7.45 5.24 15.40
C ILE A 331 -6.46 4.17 15.87
N LEU A 332 -6.57 2.98 15.31
CA LEU A 332 -5.68 1.85 15.53
C LEU A 332 -4.73 1.71 14.33
N ASP A 333 -3.60 2.40 14.33
CA ASP A 333 -2.63 2.36 13.23
C ASP A 333 -1.21 2.07 13.75
N GLY A 334 -0.62 0.96 13.31
CA GLY A 334 0.71 0.53 13.75
C GLY A 334 1.89 1.27 13.12
N THR A 335 1.61 2.16 12.19
CA THR A 335 2.57 2.98 11.44
C THR A 335 2.38 4.47 11.70
N ALA A 336 1.60 4.84 12.72
CA ALA A 336 1.25 6.23 12.99
C ALA A 336 2.46 7.13 13.31
N HIS A 337 3.52 6.56 13.89
CA HIS A 337 4.79 7.26 14.11
C HIS A 337 5.54 7.60 12.82
N ILE A 338 5.30 6.89 11.72
CA ILE A 338 5.87 7.20 10.39
C ILE A 338 5.06 8.33 9.74
N SER A 339 3.73 8.25 9.81
CA SER A 339 2.81 9.21 9.17
C SER A 339 2.33 10.31 10.14
N GLN A 340 3.16 10.70 11.10
CA GLN A 340 2.78 11.59 12.19
C GLN A 340 2.21 12.93 11.69
N SER A 341 2.73 13.44 10.57
CA SER A 341 2.32 14.72 9.97
C SER A 341 0.84 14.78 9.59
N ILE A 342 0.25 13.64 9.20
CA ILE A 342 -1.16 13.51 8.81
C ILE A 342 -2.07 13.56 10.05
N TYR A 343 -1.66 12.89 11.13
CA TYR A 343 -2.44 12.82 12.37
C TYR A 343 -2.39 14.12 13.17
N GLU A 344 -1.22 14.75 13.26
CA GLU A 344 -1.06 16.06 13.91
C GLU A 344 -1.95 17.12 13.27
N ARG A 345 -1.99 17.15 11.94
CA ARG A 345 -2.88 18.04 11.18
C ARG A 345 -4.35 17.85 11.53
N SER A 346 -4.75 16.62 11.82
CA SER A 346 -6.13 16.27 12.19
C SER A 346 -6.43 16.44 13.68
N GLY A 347 -5.48 16.96 14.46
CA GLY A 347 -5.65 17.14 15.91
C GLY A 347 -5.65 15.83 16.70
N PHE A 348 -5.11 14.74 16.16
CA PHE A 348 -5.02 13.49 16.92
C PHE A 348 -3.73 13.42 17.75
N GLU A 349 -3.88 12.99 19.00
CA GLU A 349 -2.79 12.69 19.92
C GLU A 349 -2.24 11.28 19.66
N LEU A 350 -0.93 11.16 19.44
CA LEU A 350 -0.27 9.87 19.30
C LEU A 350 -0.07 9.22 20.68
N ILE A 351 -0.70 8.07 20.90
CA ILE A 351 -0.50 7.23 22.08
C ILE A 351 0.56 6.18 21.75
N PRO A 352 1.79 6.31 22.29
CA PRO A 352 2.89 5.41 21.97
C PRO A 352 2.67 4.03 22.62
N MET A 353 3.00 2.96 21.90
CA MET A 353 3.00 1.60 22.42
C MET A 353 4.42 1.03 22.37
N THR A 354 4.75 0.18 23.34
CA THR A 354 6.03 -0.53 23.34
C THR A 354 6.09 -1.48 22.14
N ASN A 355 7.14 -1.36 21.33
CA ASN A 355 7.38 -2.30 20.24
C ASN A 355 8.07 -3.56 20.80
N VAL A 356 7.36 -4.68 20.74
CA VAL A 356 7.81 -6.00 21.24
C VAL A 356 8.50 -6.85 20.17
N HIS A 357 8.59 -6.36 18.93
CA HIS A 357 9.20 -7.10 17.83
C HIS A 357 10.72 -7.15 17.96
N ARG A 358 11.29 -8.35 17.80
CA ARG A 358 12.74 -8.60 17.88
C ARG A 358 13.41 -8.44 16.50
N TYR A 359 13.29 -7.26 15.88
CA TYR A 359 13.77 -7.05 14.51
C TYR A 359 15.26 -7.34 14.33
N ALA A 360 16.11 -6.87 15.24
CA ALA A 360 17.56 -7.08 15.18
C ALA A 360 17.97 -8.57 15.21
N GLU A 361 17.11 -9.44 15.75
CA GLU A 361 17.33 -10.88 15.83
C GLU A 361 16.66 -11.65 14.68
N ARG A 362 15.52 -11.14 14.19
CA ARG A 362 14.64 -11.92 13.28
C ARG A 362 14.61 -11.40 11.86
N LEU A 363 14.75 -10.10 11.62
CA LEU A 363 14.53 -9.51 10.30
C LEU A 363 15.84 -9.37 9.52
N ASN A 364 15.93 -10.04 8.38
CA ASN A 364 17.03 -9.91 7.41
C ASN A 364 16.53 -9.18 6.15
N ILE A 365 17.24 -8.14 5.72
CA ILE A 365 16.95 -7.42 4.47
C ILE A 365 17.98 -7.80 3.41
N ARG A 366 17.52 -8.36 2.29
CA ARG A 366 18.33 -8.67 1.11
C ARG A 366 18.02 -7.68 0.00
N TRP A 367 18.85 -6.66 -0.15
CA TRP A 367 18.69 -5.64 -1.17
C TRP A 367 19.36 -6.03 -2.49
N LYS A 368 18.56 -6.16 -3.56
CA LYS A 368 19.03 -6.50 -4.90
C LYS A 368 19.00 -5.25 -5.77
N ASN A 369 20.17 -4.69 -6.04
CA ASN A 369 20.31 -3.48 -6.84
C ASN A 369 20.07 -3.77 -8.33
N ILE A 370 18.83 -3.47 -8.78
CA ILE A 370 18.37 -3.64 -10.15
C ILE A 370 17.31 -2.59 -10.51
N ASN A 371 17.32 -2.12 -11.77
CA ASN A 371 16.36 -1.12 -12.23
C ASN A 371 15.00 -1.76 -12.56
N THR A 372 14.00 -1.59 -11.70
CA THR A 372 12.63 -2.09 -11.88
C THR A 372 11.66 -1.03 -12.44
N SER A 373 12.19 0.05 -13.03
CA SER A 373 11.38 1.14 -13.59
C SER A 373 10.58 0.70 -14.81
N THR A 374 9.34 1.18 -14.91
CA THR A 374 8.46 1.01 -16.07
C THR A 374 8.92 1.79 -17.30
N THR A 375 9.90 2.68 -17.16
CA THR A 375 10.48 3.47 -18.26
C THR A 375 11.48 2.70 -19.12
N LEU A 376 11.83 1.48 -18.72
CA LEU A 376 12.69 0.61 -19.51
C LEU A 376 12.01 0.19 -20.82
N SER A 377 12.80 -0.04 -21.86
CA SER A 377 12.29 -0.65 -23.09
C SER A 377 11.76 -2.07 -22.82
N TYR A 378 10.87 -2.58 -23.68
CA TYR A 378 10.30 -3.92 -23.53
C TYR A 378 11.39 -5.01 -23.37
N ARG A 379 12.46 -4.92 -24.18
CA ARG A 379 13.58 -5.86 -24.12
C ARG A 379 14.32 -5.78 -22.78
N GLU A 380 14.65 -4.57 -22.33
CA GLU A 380 15.34 -4.38 -21.04
C GLU A 380 14.47 -4.85 -19.87
N LEU A 381 13.16 -4.59 -19.93
CA LEU A 381 12.21 -5.02 -18.92
C LEU A 381 12.15 -6.55 -18.85
N LYS A 382 12.07 -7.24 -19.99
CA LYS A 382 12.10 -8.71 -20.04
C LYS A 382 13.37 -9.27 -19.38
N GLU A 383 14.53 -8.71 -19.75
CA GLU A 383 15.82 -9.15 -19.20
C GLU A 383 15.93 -8.89 -17.68
N VAL A 384 15.38 -7.78 -17.18
CA VAL A 384 15.29 -7.50 -15.74
C VAL A 384 14.41 -8.52 -15.04
N LYS A 385 13.25 -8.87 -15.62
CA LYS A 385 12.33 -9.86 -15.04
C LYS A 385 12.93 -11.26 -14.99
N GLU A 386 13.60 -11.71 -16.06
CA GLU A 386 14.34 -12.98 -16.10
C GLU A 386 15.43 -13.03 -15.02
N ALA A 387 16.13 -11.92 -14.78
CA ALA A 387 17.16 -11.83 -13.75
C ALA A 387 16.58 -11.92 -12.33
N ILE A 388 15.47 -11.24 -12.08
CA ILE A 388 14.74 -11.30 -10.82
C ILE A 388 14.24 -12.73 -10.58
N ALA A 389 13.69 -13.39 -11.61
CA ALA A 389 13.22 -14.77 -11.51
C ALA A 389 14.35 -15.73 -11.15
N GLY A 390 15.49 -15.64 -11.84
CA GLY A 390 16.67 -16.46 -11.55
C GLY A 390 17.23 -16.24 -10.15
N ASP A 391 17.39 -14.98 -9.71
CA ASP A 391 17.87 -14.66 -8.36
C ASP A 391 16.89 -15.11 -7.27
N PHE A 392 15.58 -14.98 -7.50
CA PHE A 392 14.54 -15.49 -6.60
C PHE A 392 14.65 -17.00 -6.40
N LEU A 393 14.71 -17.77 -7.48
CA LEU A 393 14.79 -19.23 -7.42
C LEU A 393 16.10 -19.69 -6.77
N GLU A 394 17.21 -19.00 -7.04
CA GLU A 394 18.50 -19.27 -6.39
C GLU A 394 18.45 -19.03 -4.89
N ILE A 395 17.86 -17.90 -4.44
CA ILE A 395 17.67 -17.60 -3.02
C ILE A 395 16.76 -18.65 -2.37
N GLN A 396 15.65 -18.99 -3.02
CA GLN A 396 14.69 -19.97 -2.53
C GLN A 396 15.37 -21.31 -2.31
N SER A 397 16.08 -21.82 -3.31
CA SER A 397 16.81 -23.09 -3.23
C SER A 397 17.84 -23.08 -2.11
N LYS A 398 18.71 -22.05 -2.04
CA LYS A 398 19.76 -21.96 -1.01
C LYS A 398 19.20 -21.84 0.41
N LEU A 399 18.08 -21.16 0.59
CA LEU A 399 17.46 -21.03 1.91
C LEU A 399 16.68 -22.29 2.29
N GLN A 400 16.05 -22.98 1.35
CA GLN A 400 15.41 -24.27 1.58
C GLN A 400 16.41 -25.36 1.97
N GLU A 401 17.61 -25.37 1.37
CA GLU A 401 18.70 -26.28 1.76
C GLU A 401 19.11 -26.09 3.23
N LYS A 402 19.15 -24.84 3.70
CA LYS A 402 19.52 -24.51 5.10
C LYS A 402 18.35 -24.62 6.08
N ARG A 403 17.13 -24.39 5.61
CA ARG A 403 15.89 -24.32 6.39
C ARG A 403 14.79 -25.06 5.60
N PRO A 404 14.63 -26.38 5.78
CA PRO A 404 13.70 -27.17 4.97
C PRO A 404 12.23 -26.70 5.02
N SER A 405 11.80 -26.07 6.11
CA SER A 405 10.45 -25.47 6.26
C SER A 405 10.30 -24.08 5.63
N PHE A 406 11.35 -23.56 4.97
CA PHE A 406 11.36 -22.23 4.40
C PHE A 406 10.35 -22.08 3.26
N LYS A 407 9.46 -21.10 3.43
CA LYS A 407 8.46 -20.69 2.43
C LYS A 407 8.68 -19.23 2.09
N MET A 408 8.87 -18.96 0.79
CA MET A 408 8.96 -17.61 0.26
C MET A 408 7.79 -17.31 -0.67
N ILE A 409 7.22 -16.11 -0.55
CA ILE A 409 6.19 -15.60 -1.45
C ILE A 409 6.76 -14.47 -2.31
N ALA A 410 6.43 -14.47 -3.60
CA ALA A 410 6.74 -13.37 -4.51
C ALA A 410 5.62 -12.33 -4.52
N LEU A 411 5.96 -11.03 -4.50
CA LEU A 411 5.03 -9.91 -4.66
C LEU A 411 5.39 -9.09 -5.91
N PRO A 412 4.96 -9.54 -7.10
CA PRO A 412 5.13 -8.77 -8.33
C PRO A 412 4.08 -7.66 -8.48
N LYS A 413 4.22 -6.86 -9.54
CA LYS A 413 3.12 -6.04 -10.07
C LYS A 413 2.08 -6.94 -10.74
N GLN A 414 0.84 -6.49 -10.79
CA GLN A 414 -0.28 -7.26 -11.34
C GLN A 414 -0.02 -7.75 -12.78
N ASP A 415 0.51 -6.88 -13.64
CA ASP A 415 0.79 -7.19 -15.05
C ASP A 415 1.92 -8.22 -15.24
N ASP A 416 2.72 -8.45 -14.19
CA ASP A 416 3.88 -9.34 -14.26
C ASP A 416 3.59 -10.75 -13.70
N ILE A 417 2.42 -10.97 -13.08
CA ILE A 417 2.05 -12.25 -12.44
C ILE A 417 2.19 -13.42 -13.43
N ALA A 418 1.66 -13.27 -14.65
CA ALA A 418 1.69 -14.35 -15.65
C ALA A 418 3.12 -14.72 -16.07
N PHE A 419 4.02 -13.72 -16.16
CA PHE A 419 5.43 -13.96 -16.46
C PHE A 419 6.10 -14.78 -15.35
N TYR A 420 5.93 -14.37 -14.09
CA TYR A 420 6.58 -15.05 -12.96
C TYR A 420 5.98 -16.42 -12.65
N HIS A 421 4.71 -16.65 -13.02
CA HIS A 421 4.14 -17.99 -13.01
C HIS A 421 4.81 -18.90 -14.06
N ALA A 422 4.97 -18.42 -15.30
CA ALA A 422 5.64 -19.17 -16.36
C ALA A 422 7.11 -19.52 -16.05
N GLU A 423 7.81 -18.63 -15.32
CA GLU A 423 9.19 -18.85 -14.86
C GLU A 423 9.29 -19.69 -13.58
N GLY A 424 8.17 -20.19 -13.02
CA GLY A 424 8.16 -21.04 -11.83
C GLY A 424 8.41 -20.31 -10.49
N VAL A 425 8.45 -18.98 -10.50
CA VAL A 425 8.58 -18.13 -9.30
C VAL A 425 7.28 -18.14 -8.49
N ILE A 426 6.14 -18.16 -9.18
CA ILE A 426 4.81 -18.33 -8.57
C ILE A 426 4.35 -19.75 -8.87
N THR A 427 4.01 -20.51 -7.83
CA THR A 427 3.48 -21.87 -8.01
C THR A 427 2.00 -21.86 -8.40
N ASP A 428 1.49 -22.96 -8.97
CA ASP A 428 0.05 -23.09 -9.28
C ASP A 428 -0.85 -22.92 -8.05
N GLU A 429 -0.38 -23.38 -6.89
CA GLU A 429 -1.10 -23.25 -5.63
C GLU A 429 -1.13 -21.78 -5.17
N GLN A 430 -0.01 -21.08 -5.22
CA GLN A 430 0.05 -19.65 -4.93
C GLN A 430 -0.79 -18.83 -5.91
N LEU A 431 -0.76 -19.18 -7.20
CA LEU A 431 -1.56 -18.53 -8.24
C LEU A 431 -3.05 -18.60 -7.91
N LYS A 432 -3.55 -19.81 -7.58
CA LYS A 432 -4.95 -20.04 -7.20
C LYS A 432 -5.30 -19.39 -5.87
N GLN A 433 -4.39 -19.40 -4.90
CA GLN A 433 -4.67 -18.93 -3.55
C GLN A 433 -4.70 -17.40 -3.46
N PHE A 434 -3.75 -16.71 -4.10
CA PHE A 434 -3.49 -15.28 -3.89
C PHE A 434 -3.67 -14.41 -5.14
N PHE A 435 -3.44 -14.95 -6.33
CA PHE A 435 -3.31 -14.15 -7.56
C PHE A 435 -4.48 -14.31 -8.55
N THR A 436 -5.44 -15.17 -8.22
CA THR A 436 -6.66 -15.41 -9.02
C THR A 436 -7.87 -14.89 -8.26
N ILE A 437 -8.77 -14.19 -8.98
CA ILE A 437 -10.07 -13.75 -8.43
C ILE A 437 -10.93 -15.00 -8.26
N LYS A 438 -11.34 -15.34 -7.03
CA LYS A 438 -12.10 -16.58 -6.79
C LYS A 438 -13.60 -16.37 -7.06
N GLN A 439 -14.13 -15.15 -6.92
CA GLN A 439 -15.51 -14.80 -7.26
C GLN A 439 -15.65 -13.39 -7.85
N LYS A 440 -16.63 -13.17 -8.74
CA LYS A 440 -17.04 -11.83 -9.25
C LYS A 440 -17.82 -11.02 -8.18
N SER A 441 -17.39 -11.04 -6.93
CA SER A 441 -17.83 -10.06 -5.93
C SER A 441 -16.79 -8.95 -5.88
N ASP A 442 -17.22 -7.70 -5.77
CA ASP A 442 -16.34 -6.52 -5.75
C ASP A 442 -15.25 -6.56 -4.66
N ASP A 443 -15.38 -7.45 -3.67
CA ASP A 443 -14.45 -7.59 -2.54
C ASP A 443 -13.19 -8.46 -2.83
N ASP A 444 -13.17 -9.25 -3.90
CA ASP A 444 -12.12 -10.27 -4.12
C ASP A 444 -11.01 -9.78 -5.07
N MET A 445 -10.18 -8.84 -4.61
CA MET A 445 -9.09 -8.29 -5.41
C MET A 445 -7.83 -9.17 -5.43
N ARG A 446 -7.23 -9.37 -6.62
CA ARG A 446 -5.94 -10.07 -6.79
C ARG A 446 -4.88 -9.45 -5.87
N LYS A 447 -4.11 -10.28 -5.16
CA LYS A 447 -2.99 -9.78 -4.34
C LYS A 447 -1.82 -9.38 -5.24
N HIS A 448 -1.23 -8.23 -4.97
CA HIS A 448 -0.01 -7.74 -5.64
C HIS A 448 0.66 -6.67 -4.78
N LEU A 449 1.83 -6.19 -5.18
CA LEU A 449 2.67 -5.25 -4.41
C LEU A 449 1.94 -4.04 -3.78
N PHE A 450 0.85 -3.55 -4.37
CA PHE A 450 0.12 -2.37 -3.89
C PHE A 450 -1.17 -2.69 -3.11
N ASN A 451 -1.55 -3.97 -2.99
CA ASN A 451 -2.82 -4.41 -2.40
C ASN A 451 -2.62 -5.58 -1.41
N VAL A 452 -1.52 -5.52 -0.64
CA VAL A 452 -1.18 -6.51 0.41
C VAL A 452 -1.44 -5.96 1.81
N VAL A 453 -1.58 -4.64 1.93
CA VAL A 453 -1.99 -3.96 3.17
C VAL A 453 -3.42 -4.36 3.53
N GLY A 454 -3.67 -4.64 4.81
CA GLY A 454 -4.99 -5.02 5.34
C GLY A 454 -5.29 -6.53 5.35
N ASN A 455 -4.45 -7.38 4.73
CA ASN A 455 -4.68 -8.83 4.63
C ASN A 455 -3.60 -9.63 5.41
N ASN A 456 -3.96 -10.79 5.98
CA ASN A 456 -3.07 -11.59 6.85
C ASN A 456 -2.64 -12.95 6.24
N ASP A 457 -2.93 -13.18 4.97
CA ASP A 457 -2.78 -14.48 4.32
C ASP A 457 -1.32 -14.92 4.19
N PHE A 458 -0.38 -13.97 4.29
CA PHE A 458 1.07 -14.23 4.17
C PHE A 458 1.77 -14.52 5.52
N SER A 459 1.04 -14.57 6.63
CA SER A 459 1.61 -14.72 7.99
C SER A 459 2.35 -16.05 8.22
N SER A 460 2.15 -17.04 7.35
CA SER A 460 2.84 -18.34 7.38
C SER A 460 4.15 -18.36 6.58
N PHE A 461 4.50 -17.29 5.87
CA PHE A 461 5.73 -17.20 5.08
C PHE A 461 6.85 -16.55 5.89
N ASN A 462 8.00 -17.22 5.94
CA ASN A 462 9.22 -16.72 6.59
C ASN A 462 10.10 -15.93 5.63
N ALA A 463 9.65 -15.75 4.39
CA ALA A 463 10.29 -14.83 3.47
C ALA A 463 9.32 -14.23 2.47
N MET A 464 9.65 -13.03 2.01
CA MET A 464 8.87 -12.31 1.02
C MET A 464 9.80 -11.56 0.08
N ALA A 465 9.53 -11.67 -1.21
CA ALA A 465 10.30 -10.99 -2.24
C ALA A 465 9.47 -9.92 -2.94
N LEU A 466 9.87 -8.66 -2.79
CA LEU A 466 9.21 -7.50 -3.38
C LEU A 466 9.92 -7.14 -4.69
N PHE A 467 9.25 -7.32 -5.83
CA PHE A 467 9.84 -7.10 -7.16
C PHE A 467 9.83 -5.62 -7.59
N GLY A 468 9.94 -4.74 -6.60
CA GLY A 468 9.88 -3.29 -6.71
C GLY A 468 9.56 -2.68 -5.36
N ILE A 469 9.67 -1.35 -5.27
CA ILE A 469 9.16 -0.58 -4.13
C ILE A 469 7.70 -0.20 -4.43
N PRO A 470 6.76 -0.29 -3.47
CA PRO A 470 5.35 0.04 -3.65
C PRO A 470 5.12 1.56 -3.78
N ILE A 471 5.81 2.21 -4.70
CA ILE A 471 5.68 3.65 -4.99
C ILE A 471 4.44 3.87 -5.87
N ARG A 472 3.46 4.62 -5.37
CA ARG A 472 2.27 5.02 -6.12
C ARG A 472 2.62 6.08 -7.19
N PRO A 473 1.76 6.32 -8.19
CA PRO A 473 1.99 7.39 -9.15
C PRO A 473 2.11 8.77 -8.47
N PRO A 474 2.91 9.72 -9.00
CA PRO A 474 3.06 11.06 -8.43
C PRO A 474 1.75 11.78 -8.09
N ARG A 475 0.72 11.59 -8.93
CA ARG A 475 -0.63 12.15 -8.76
C ARG A 475 -1.21 11.85 -7.37
N HIS A 476 -0.98 10.65 -6.84
CA HIS A 476 -1.46 10.27 -5.51
C HIS A 476 -0.92 11.19 -4.40
N TYR A 477 0.39 11.43 -4.40
CA TYR A 477 1.04 12.30 -3.40
C TYR A 477 0.63 13.76 -3.58
N ARG A 478 0.41 14.19 -4.83
CA ARG A 478 -0.07 15.54 -5.14
C ARG A 478 -1.47 15.78 -4.58
N GLU A 479 -2.40 14.85 -4.78
CA GLU A 479 -3.77 14.96 -4.23
C GLU A 479 -3.75 15.12 -2.71
N ILE A 480 -3.00 14.28 -1.99
CA ILE A 480 -2.83 14.39 -0.53
C ILE A 480 -2.21 15.75 -0.18
N SER A 481 -1.18 16.17 -0.91
CA SER A 481 -0.50 17.44 -0.61
C SER A 481 -1.38 18.66 -0.85
N VAL A 482 -2.25 18.67 -1.87
CA VAL A 482 -3.19 19.78 -2.12
C VAL A 482 -4.26 19.80 -1.03
N ALA A 483 -4.78 18.64 -0.63
CA ALA A 483 -5.68 18.54 0.51
C ALA A 483 -5.02 19.07 1.79
N MET A 484 -3.74 18.76 1.99
CA MET A 484 -3.01 19.23 3.15
C MET A 484 -2.69 20.73 3.03
N TYR A 485 -1.84 21.11 2.12
CA TYR A 485 -1.22 22.43 2.15
C TYR A 485 -1.99 23.48 1.33
N GLY A 486 -3.13 23.12 0.74
CA GLY A 486 -3.90 23.99 -0.15
C GLY A 486 -3.25 24.10 -1.52
N VAL A 487 -3.55 25.19 -2.23
CA VAL A 487 -3.05 25.41 -3.59
C VAL A 487 -1.72 26.18 -3.66
N ASP A 488 -1.20 26.60 -2.50
CA ASP A 488 0.05 27.37 -2.38
C ASP A 488 1.28 26.45 -2.23
N ILE A 489 1.32 25.40 -3.05
CA ILE A 489 2.41 24.41 -3.08
C ILE A 489 2.89 24.15 -4.50
N ASP A 490 4.19 23.92 -4.65
CA ASP A 490 4.75 23.48 -5.93
C ASP A 490 4.63 21.96 -6.06
N ILE A 491 3.63 21.52 -6.84
CA ILE A 491 3.37 20.10 -7.11
C ILE A 491 4.27 19.50 -8.21
N SER A 492 5.29 20.24 -8.66
CA SER A 492 6.19 19.81 -9.73
C SER A 492 7.11 18.65 -9.30
N LEU A 493 7.46 17.81 -10.27
CA LEU A 493 8.51 16.82 -10.08
C LEU A 493 9.87 17.48 -10.22
N ASN A 494 10.85 16.95 -9.50
CA ASN A 494 12.22 17.40 -9.65
C ASN A 494 12.80 16.90 -10.99
N GLU A 495 13.07 17.82 -11.90
CA GLU A 495 13.67 17.50 -13.20
C GLU A 495 15.14 17.06 -13.06
N ASN A 496 15.81 17.49 -11.98
CA ASN A 496 17.20 17.16 -11.74
C ASN A 496 17.32 15.79 -11.07
N ARG A 497 17.49 14.77 -11.92
CA ARG A 497 17.65 13.35 -11.53
C ARG A 497 18.79 13.08 -10.53
N ASN A 498 19.73 14.02 -10.34
CA ASN A 498 20.85 13.86 -9.42
C ASN A 498 20.52 14.24 -7.96
N LYS A 499 19.40 14.92 -7.69
CA LYS A 499 19.06 15.41 -6.33
C LYS A 499 18.44 14.35 -5.41
N GLY A 500 18.19 13.12 -5.86
CA GLY A 500 17.59 12.05 -5.03
C GLY A 500 16.11 12.22 -4.70
N ASN A 501 15.64 13.46 -4.53
CA ASN A 501 14.24 13.81 -4.30
C ASN A 501 13.40 13.68 -5.57
N TRP A 502 12.14 13.29 -5.39
CA TRP A 502 11.19 13.12 -6.49
C TRP A 502 10.36 14.38 -6.74
N PHE A 503 10.01 15.12 -5.67
CA PHE A 503 9.28 16.38 -5.73
C PHE A 503 10.22 17.58 -5.49
N THR A 504 9.84 18.74 -6.02
CA THR A 504 10.54 20.01 -5.78
C THR A 504 10.26 20.55 -4.38
N ASP A 505 9.00 20.50 -3.94
CA ASP A 505 8.58 20.90 -2.61
C ASP A 505 8.91 19.81 -1.56
N GLU A 506 9.65 20.20 -0.52
CA GLU A 506 10.11 19.30 0.54
C GLU A 506 8.96 18.72 1.37
N ARG A 507 7.83 19.43 1.49
CA ARG A 507 6.65 18.94 2.22
C ARG A 507 6.01 17.76 1.48
N ILE A 508 5.92 17.84 0.15
CA ILE A 508 5.42 16.74 -0.69
C ILE A 508 6.42 15.58 -0.67
N GLN A 509 7.71 15.87 -0.73
CA GLN A 509 8.76 14.86 -0.61
C GLN A 509 8.68 14.11 0.74
N LYS A 510 8.40 14.82 1.85
CA LYS A 510 8.18 14.22 3.18
C LYS A 510 6.97 13.28 3.16
N LEU A 511 5.81 13.73 2.68
CA LEU A 511 4.61 12.87 2.58
C LEU A 511 4.84 11.62 1.73
N TYR A 512 5.56 11.78 0.62
CA TYR A 512 5.97 10.65 -0.23
C TYR A 512 6.87 9.65 0.51
N ILE A 513 7.80 10.14 1.34
CA ILE A 513 8.67 9.28 2.15
C ILE A 513 7.84 8.54 3.21
N GLU A 514 7.01 9.26 3.95
CA GLU A 514 6.16 8.73 5.02
C GLU A 514 5.20 7.64 4.50
N ASP A 515 4.44 7.92 3.42
CA ASP A 515 3.49 6.95 2.87
C ASP A 515 4.18 5.67 2.37
N VAL A 516 5.29 5.79 1.62
CA VAL A 516 5.97 4.60 1.11
C VAL A 516 6.64 3.81 2.23
N LEU A 517 7.23 4.48 3.23
CA LEU A 517 7.84 3.80 4.38
C LEU A 517 6.79 3.10 5.25
N ALA A 518 5.64 3.74 5.49
CA ALA A 518 4.51 3.13 6.20
C ALA A 518 4.01 1.89 5.45
N ASN A 519 3.79 1.98 4.13
CA ASN A 519 3.39 0.83 3.31
C ASN A 519 4.43 -0.31 3.34
N LEU A 520 5.72 0.01 3.22
CA LEU A 520 6.79 -0.99 3.33
C LEU A 520 6.80 -1.66 4.70
N SER A 521 6.67 -0.88 5.78
CA SER A 521 6.61 -1.39 7.14
C SER A 521 5.44 -2.36 7.30
N GLN A 522 4.25 -1.98 6.82
CA GLN A 522 3.07 -2.84 6.88
C GLN A 522 3.22 -4.13 6.05
N ILE A 523 3.85 -4.07 4.87
CA ILE A 523 4.11 -5.25 4.02
C ILE A 523 5.07 -6.22 4.70
N ILE A 524 6.16 -5.72 5.28
CA ILE A 524 7.15 -6.55 6.01
C ILE A 524 6.47 -7.32 7.14
N HIS A 525 5.57 -6.66 7.86
CA HIS A 525 4.76 -7.27 8.92
C HIS A 525 3.62 -8.20 8.42
N ARG A 526 3.47 -8.46 7.12
CA ARG A 526 2.55 -9.50 6.62
C ARG A 526 3.17 -10.88 6.59
N THR A 527 4.49 -10.99 6.78
CA THR A 527 5.20 -12.25 6.96
C THR A 527 5.00 -12.82 8.37
N SER A 528 5.64 -13.95 8.68
CA SER A 528 5.70 -14.52 10.03
C SER A 528 6.40 -13.62 11.06
N LEU A 529 6.98 -12.49 10.65
CA LEU A 529 7.44 -11.45 11.56
C LEU A 529 6.29 -10.92 12.44
N ARG A 530 5.06 -10.94 11.91
CA ARG A 530 3.84 -10.55 12.66
C ARG A 530 3.69 -11.33 13.97
N ASN A 531 4.09 -12.60 13.98
CA ASN A 531 3.94 -13.45 15.14
C ASN A 531 5.12 -13.21 16.08
N VAL A 532 4.93 -12.32 17.05
CA VAL A 532 6.01 -11.83 17.93
C VAL A 532 6.68 -12.96 18.72
N ASN A 533 5.89 -13.96 19.12
CA ASN A 533 6.34 -15.11 19.92
C ASN A 533 7.24 -16.09 19.14
N LEU A 534 7.19 -16.05 17.80
CA LEU A 534 7.99 -16.93 16.96
C LEU A 534 9.48 -16.53 17.03
N PRO A 535 10.42 -17.48 17.16
CA PRO A 535 11.85 -17.19 17.13
C PRO A 535 12.42 -17.16 15.70
N GLU A 536 11.70 -17.65 14.69
CA GLU A 536 12.26 -17.85 13.35
C GLU A 536 12.67 -16.54 12.68
N GLU A 537 13.80 -16.61 11.97
CA GLU A 537 14.24 -15.54 11.09
C GLU A 537 13.31 -15.37 9.88
N VAL A 538 13.21 -14.12 9.45
CA VAL A 538 12.39 -13.66 8.34
C VAL A 538 13.28 -12.93 7.33
N ASP A 539 13.21 -13.35 6.07
CA ASP A 539 14.00 -12.77 4.98
C ASP A 539 13.12 -11.92 4.06
N ILE A 540 13.42 -10.62 3.96
CA ILE A 540 12.76 -9.71 3.01
C ILE A 540 13.73 -9.42 1.87
N VAL A 541 13.39 -9.87 0.67
CA VAL A 541 14.17 -9.61 -0.55
C VAL A 541 13.56 -8.43 -1.30
N MET A 542 14.33 -7.40 -1.60
CA MET A 542 13.83 -6.19 -2.27
C MET A 542 14.62 -5.90 -3.53
N TYR A 543 13.93 -5.82 -4.67
CA TYR A 543 14.55 -5.52 -5.97
C TYR A 543 14.34 -4.06 -6.36
N SER A 544 15.40 -3.25 -6.24
CA SER A 544 15.35 -1.83 -6.58
C SER A 544 16.74 -1.20 -6.70
N LYS A 545 16.86 -0.22 -7.60
CA LYS A 545 18.07 0.62 -7.74
C LYS A 545 18.12 1.78 -6.73
N ARG A 546 17.01 2.04 -6.03
CA ARG A 546 16.81 3.18 -5.13
C ARG A 546 17.30 2.85 -3.72
N THR A 547 18.62 2.84 -3.53
CA THR A 547 19.26 2.41 -2.28
C THR A 547 18.93 3.32 -1.09
N GLU A 548 18.42 4.53 -1.30
CA GLU A 548 17.97 5.42 -0.22
C GLU A 548 16.88 4.77 0.65
N TRP A 549 16.04 3.91 0.07
CA TRP A 549 15.03 3.16 0.80
C TRP A 549 15.61 2.11 1.74
N LEU A 550 16.76 1.55 1.41
CA LEU A 550 17.45 0.60 2.29
C LEU A 550 17.85 1.28 3.60
N THR A 551 18.39 2.50 3.51
CA THR A 551 18.76 3.28 4.69
C THR A 551 17.56 3.65 5.55
N LEU A 552 16.44 4.06 4.94
CA LEU A 552 15.21 4.37 5.67
C LEU A 552 14.63 3.15 6.39
N ILE A 553 14.61 1.98 5.73
CA ILE A 553 14.16 0.72 6.34
C ILE A 553 15.10 0.31 7.49
N GLN A 554 16.42 0.42 7.30
CA GLN A 554 17.39 0.11 8.33
C GLN A 554 17.15 0.95 9.60
N GLN A 555 16.90 2.25 9.43
CA GLN A 555 16.63 3.18 10.53
C GLN A 555 15.30 2.86 11.22
N GLU A 556 14.24 2.67 10.44
CA GLU A 556 12.88 2.34 10.93
C GLU A 556 12.89 1.10 11.82
N PHE A 557 13.52 0.01 11.35
CA PHE A 557 13.57 -1.26 12.07
C PHE A 557 14.76 -1.41 13.02
N ARG A 558 15.61 -0.37 13.13
CA ARG A 558 16.85 -0.34 13.92
C ARG A 558 17.74 -1.57 13.67
N LEU A 559 17.92 -1.92 12.39
CA LEU A 559 18.64 -3.13 12.00
C LEU A 559 20.16 -2.94 12.08
N PRO A 560 20.89 -3.89 12.69
CA PRO A 560 22.34 -3.89 12.64
C PRO A 560 22.82 -4.29 11.23
N ASP A 561 24.05 -3.88 10.86
CA ASP A 561 24.57 -4.02 9.50
C ASP A 561 24.62 -5.49 9.03
N GLU A 562 24.83 -6.44 9.94
CA GLU A 562 24.89 -7.88 9.64
C GLU A 562 23.55 -8.43 9.12
N ARG A 563 22.44 -7.74 9.42
CA ARG A 563 21.10 -8.09 8.94
C ARG A 563 20.82 -7.55 7.54
N ILE A 564 21.74 -6.78 6.95
CA ILE A 564 21.58 -6.16 5.64
C ILE A 564 22.55 -6.77 4.65
N ASN A 565 22.00 -7.33 3.57
CA ASN A 565 22.76 -7.94 2.50
C ASN A 565 22.47 -7.22 1.18
N MET A 566 23.40 -6.39 0.72
CA MET A 566 23.29 -5.71 -0.57
C MET A 566 24.00 -6.50 -1.68
N HIS A 567 23.29 -6.78 -2.77
CA HIS A 567 23.79 -7.46 -3.95
C HIS A 567 23.60 -6.64 -5.22
N GLN A 568 24.62 -6.58 -6.08
CA GLN A 568 24.62 -5.77 -7.30
C GLN A 568 24.16 -6.57 -8.52
N LEU A 569 22.89 -6.98 -8.54
CA LEU A 569 22.33 -7.87 -9.57
C LEU A 569 22.44 -7.30 -10.99
N HIS A 570 22.27 -5.99 -11.18
CA HIS A 570 22.40 -5.36 -12.49
C HIS A 570 23.82 -5.47 -13.08
N ASN A 571 24.84 -5.38 -12.22
CA ASN A 571 26.24 -5.52 -12.63
C ASN A 571 26.56 -6.96 -13.02
N GLU A 572 25.95 -7.93 -12.35
CA GLU A 572 26.07 -9.34 -12.70
C GLU A 572 25.40 -9.63 -14.04
N LEU A 573 24.21 -9.10 -14.30
CA LEU A 573 23.53 -9.28 -15.59
C LEU A 573 24.32 -8.68 -16.74
N ARG A 574 24.82 -7.44 -16.59
CA ARG A 574 25.71 -6.81 -17.58
C ARG A 574 26.97 -7.64 -17.81
N PHE A 575 27.55 -8.17 -16.74
CA PHE A 575 28.72 -9.03 -16.82
C PHE A 575 28.43 -10.33 -17.56
N LYS A 576 27.37 -11.06 -17.20
CA LYS A 576 26.98 -12.34 -17.83
C LYS A 576 26.80 -12.16 -19.34
N LYS A 577 26.07 -11.13 -19.77
CA LYS A 577 25.91 -10.81 -21.22
C LYS A 577 27.21 -10.45 -21.90
N ALA A 578 28.03 -9.61 -21.27
CA ALA A 578 29.33 -9.24 -21.83
C ALA A 578 30.25 -10.48 -21.96
N CYS A 579 30.18 -11.40 -20.99
CA CYS A 579 30.89 -12.67 -21.00
C CYS A 579 30.43 -13.56 -22.17
N THR A 580 29.14 -13.85 -22.30
CA THR A 580 28.60 -14.65 -23.40
C THR A 580 28.95 -14.04 -24.76
N LYS A 581 28.78 -12.72 -24.93
CA LYS A 581 29.17 -12.04 -26.17
C LYS A 581 30.66 -12.20 -26.48
N LYS A 582 31.52 -12.07 -25.45
CA LYS A 582 32.96 -12.28 -25.60
C LYS A 582 33.32 -13.72 -25.94
N MET A 583 32.63 -14.71 -25.38
CA MET A 583 32.87 -16.11 -25.74
C MET A 583 32.48 -16.37 -27.20
N ILE A 584 31.34 -15.86 -27.65
CA ILE A 584 30.93 -15.96 -29.05
C ILE A 584 31.96 -15.28 -29.98
N GLU A 585 32.44 -14.09 -29.62
CA GLU A 585 33.52 -13.41 -30.37
C GLU A 585 34.82 -14.21 -30.37
N MET A 586 35.21 -14.80 -29.23
CA MET A 586 36.38 -15.68 -29.15
C MET A 586 36.25 -16.89 -30.07
N VAL A 587 35.10 -17.57 -30.06
CA VAL A 587 34.83 -18.69 -30.96
C VAL A 587 35.01 -18.24 -32.40
N LYS A 588 34.39 -17.12 -32.82
CA LYS A 588 34.51 -16.57 -34.18
C LYS A 588 35.97 -16.32 -34.58
N LEU A 589 36.78 -15.78 -33.68
CA LEU A 589 38.20 -15.48 -33.92
C LEU A 589 39.09 -16.74 -33.90
N MET A 590 38.61 -17.83 -33.31
CA MET A 590 39.33 -19.10 -33.16
C MET A 590 38.89 -20.18 -34.17
N VAL A 591 37.82 -20.00 -34.95
CA VAL A 591 37.29 -21.02 -35.89
C VAL A 591 38.37 -21.58 -36.82
N GLY A 592 39.30 -20.74 -37.32
CA GLY A 592 40.42 -21.16 -38.16
C GLY A 592 41.66 -21.67 -37.41
N LYS A 593 41.60 -21.78 -36.08
CA LYS A 593 42.72 -22.12 -35.18
C LYS A 593 42.29 -23.18 -34.14
N LYS A 594 41.45 -24.14 -34.53
CA LYS A 594 41.00 -25.24 -33.66
C LYS A 594 42.19 -26.05 -33.14
N ASN A 595 42.07 -26.56 -31.90
CA ASN A 595 43.08 -27.36 -31.22
C ASN A 595 44.45 -26.66 -31.02
N ILE A 596 44.51 -25.33 -31.17
CA ILE A 596 45.70 -24.52 -30.88
C ILE A 596 45.49 -23.76 -29.56
N LYS A 597 46.47 -23.83 -28.65
CA LYS A 597 46.49 -23.04 -27.42
C LYS A 597 46.88 -21.60 -27.74
N LEU A 598 45.99 -20.66 -27.47
CA LEU A 598 46.19 -19.22 -27.71
C LEU A 598 45.95 -18.42 -26.43
N THR A 599 46.72 -17.37 -26.21
CA THR A 599 46.46 -16.40 -25.13
C THR A 599 45.27 -15.50 -25.48
N ALA A 600 44.64 -14.91 -24.46
CA ALA A 600 43.60 -13.88 -24.69
C ALA A 600 44.09 -12.71 -25.56
N LYS A 601 45.39 -12.37 -25.48
CA LYS A 601 45.99 -11.31 -26.30
C LYS A 601 46.12 -11.70 -27.77
N GLU A 602 46.39 -12.97 -28.07
CA GLU A 602 46.49 -13.49 -29.45
C GLU A 602 45.13 -13.70 -30.10
N ILE A 603 44.09 -13.93 -29.31
CA ILE A 603 42.72 -14.10 -29.80
C ILE A 603 42.08 -12.74 -30.09
N GLY A 604 42.00 -11.87 -29.08
CA GLY A 604 41.22 -10.62 -29.13
C GLY A 604 41.99 -9.37 -28.68
N GLY A 605 43.32 -9.43 -28.66
CA GLY A 605 44.17 -8.28 -28.32
C GLY A 605 44.21 -7.90 -26.84
N LYS A 606 44.78 -6.73 -26.55
CA LYS A 606 44.94 -6.19 -25.18
C LYS A 606 43.60 -6.04 -24.46
N ALA A 607 42.53 -5.70 -25.18
CA ALA A 607 41.19 -5.52 -24.62
C ALA A 607 40.60 -6.81 -24.05
N LEU A 608 40.75 -7.95 -24.74
CA LEU A 608 40.26 -9.24 -24.25
C LEU A 608 41.09 -9.73 -23.05
N TYR A 609 42.42 -9.59 -23.12
CA TYR A 609 43.31 -9.92 -22.00
C TYR A 609 42.97 -9.12 -20.74
N GLN A 610 42.81 -7.80 -20.88
CA GLN A 610 42.48 -6.94 -19.74
C GLN A 610 41.12 -7.28 -19.16
N TRP A 611 40.11 -7.53 -20.01
CA TRP A 611 38.79 -7.94 -19.55
C TRP A 611 38.82 -9.25 -18.75
N PHE A 612 39.56 -10.27 -19.21
CA PHE A 612 39.71 -11.51 -18.46
C PHE A 612 40.37 -11.24 -17.11
N ARG A 613 41.48 -10.50 -17.10
CA ARG A 613 42.20 -10.13 -15.88
C ARG A 613 41.31 -9.40 -14.86
N ASP A 614 40.48 -8.48 -15.30
CA ASP A 614 39.62 -7.68 -14.41
C ASP A 614 38.45 -8.50 -13.83
N ASN A 615 38.03 -9.56 -14.54
CA ASN A 615 36.86 -10.36 -14.19
C ASN A 615 37.17 -11.77 -13.66
N TRP A 616 38.43 -12.21 -13.66
CA TRP A 616 38.86 -13.53 -13.19
C TRP A 616 38.93 -13.64 -11.65
N LYS A 617 37.80 -13.44 -10.97
CA LYS A 617 37.70 -13.50 -9.50
C LYS A 617 36.30 -13.89 -9.01
N GLY A 618 36.24 -14.55 -7.86
CA GLY A 618 34.99 -14.92 -7.18
C GLY A 618 33.97 -15.62 -8.10
N ASN A 619 32.68 -15.27 -7.96
CA ASN A 619 31.57 -15.83 -8.75
C ASN A 619 31.71 -15.58 -10.26
N ARG A 620 32.37 -14.50 -10.68
CA ARG A 620 32.61 -14.20 -12.10
C ARG A 620 33.54 -15.25 -12.74
N LYS A 621 34.55 -15.75 -12.02
CA LYS A 621 35.43 -16.84 -12.51
C LYS A 621 34.60 -18.08 -12.83
N GLN A 622 33.70 -18.49 -11.94
CA GLN A 622 32.86 -19.68 -12.16
C GLN A 622 31.95 -19.53 -13.38
N PHE A 623 31.33 -18.36 -13.57
CA PHE A 623 30.50 -18.11 -14.76
C PHE A 623 31.32 -18.08 -16.06
N ILE A 624 32.53 -17.52 -16.03
CA ILE A 624 33.42 -17.56 -17.20
C ILE A 624 33.76 -19.00 -17.56
N LEU A 625 34.04 -19.84 -16.56
CA LEU A 625 34.33 -21.27 -16.76
C LEU A 625 33.13 -22.02 -17.38
N SER A 626 31.91 -21.77 -16.90
CA SER A 626 30.71 -22.38 -17.48
C SER A 626 30.48 -21.93 -18.92
N GLU A 627 30.70 -20.65 -19.23
CA GLU A 627 30.54 -20.13 -20.60
C GLU A 627 31.62 -20.66 -21.55
N LEU A 628 32.87 -20.79 -21.09
CA LEU A 628 33.92 -21.44 -21.86
C LEU A 628 33.53 -22.88 -22.20
N LYS A 629 32.98 -23.62 -21.23
CA LYS A 629 32.43 -24.96 -21.42
C LYS A 629 31.29 -24.97 -22.46
N ASN A 630 30.31 -24.09 -22.34
CA ASN A 630 29.16 -24.00 -23.26
C ASN A 630 29.57 -23.72 -24.71
N HIS A 631 30.73 -23.08 -24.90
CA HIS A 631 31.27 -22.71 -26.22
C HIS A 631 32.44 -23.61 -26.69
N ASN A 632 32.64 -24.76 -26.05
CA ASN A 632 33.70 -25.73 -26.36
C ASN A 632 35.13 -25.15 -26.31
N ILE A 633 35.40 -24.26 -25.37
CA ILE A 633 36.73 -23.67 -25.15
C ILE A 633 37.36 -24.28 -23.89
N LEU A 634 38.48 -24.97 -24.06
CA LEU A 634 39.32 -25.44 -22.95
C LEU A 634 40.22 -24.33 -22.43
N LEU A 635 40.38 -24.30 -21.12
CA LEU A 635 41.24 -23.34 -20.42
C LEU A 635 42.42 -24.05 -19.75
N PHE A 636 43.62 -23.53 -19.97
CA PHE A 636 44.83 -23.91 -19.24
C PHE A 636 45.27 -22.72 -18.39
N GLU A 637 45.21 -22.88 -17.07
CA GLU A 637 45.68 -21.89 -16.10
C GLU A 637 47.15 -22.20 -15.79
N ARG A 638 48.05 -21.25 -16.08
CA ARG A 638 49.49 -21.38 -15.84
C ARG A 638 50.00 -20.27 -14.95
N THR A 639 50.93 -20.61 -14.06
CA THR A 639 51.65 -19.65 -13.23
C THR A 639 53.09 -19.54 -13.71
N SER A 640 53.54 -18.33 -14.02
CA SER A 640 54.93 -18.06 -14.38
C SER A 640 55.87 -18.22 -13.19
N LYS A 641 57.18 -18.31 -13.45
CA LYS A 641 58.22 -18.38 -12.42
C LYS A 641 58.22 -17.20 -11.43
N VAL A 642 57.61 -16.08 -11.81
CA VAL A 642 57.50 -14.85 -11.00
C VAL A 642 56.13 -14.71 -10.34
N GLY A 643 55.34 -15.79 -10.28
CA GLY A 643 54.01 -15.82 -9.67
C GLY A 643 52.87 -15.22 -10.50
N ARG A 644 53.14 -14.74 -11.73
CA ARG A 644 52.07 -14.18 -12.59
C ARG A 644 51.25 -15.29 -13.24
N GLN A 645 49.94 -15.27 -13.05
CA GLN A 645 49.00 -16.14 -13.75
C GLN A 645 48.78 -15.70 -15.20
N TYR A 646 48.69 -16.65 -16.13
CA TYR A 646 48.29 -16.43 -17.50
C TYR A 646 47.40 -17.57 -18.01
N TRP A 647 46.50 -17.23 -18.92
CA TRP A 647 45.43 -18.09 -19.43
C TRP A 647 45.70 -18.45 -20.89
N LEU A 648 45.68 -19.73 -21.21
CA LEU A 648 45.67 -20.24 -22.58
C LEU A 648 44.32 -20.88 -22.87
N PHE A 649 43.77 -20.56 -24.04
CA PHE A 649 42.45 -21.00 -24.49
C PHE A 649 42.60 -21.85 -25.73
N MET A 650 41.81 -22.91 -25.85
CA MET A 650 41.84 -23.81 -27.00
C MET A 650 40.41 -24.19 -27.39
N LEU A 651 40.01 -23.89 -28.63
CA LEU A 651 38.71 -24.29 -29.16
C LEU A 651 38.79 -25.75 -29.63
N VAL A 652 37.89 -26.60 -29.14
CA VAL A 652 37.84 -28.04 -29.44
C VAL A 652 36.51 -28.43 -30.08
N ASP A 653 36.48 -29.58 -30.75
CA ASP A 653 35.25 -30.17 -31.29
C ASP A 653 34.43 -30.86 -30.18
N GLN A 654 33.10 -30.96 -30.36
CA GLN A 654 32.15 -31.37 -29.30
C GLN A 654 32.44 -32.73 -28.65
N ASP A 655 33.14 -33.63 -29.34
CA ASP A 655 33.34 -35.02 -28.91
C ASP A 655 34.65 -35.28 -28.12
N ALA A 656 35.41 -34.23 -27.76
CA ALA A 656 36.75 -34.36 -27.17
C ALA A 656 36.84 -34.12 -25.63
N PHE A 657 35.72 -34.13 -24.89
CA PHE A 657 35.66 -33.63 -23.51
C PHE A 657 35.85 -34.70 -22.41
N THR A 658 36.79 -34.46 -21.49
CA THR A 658 36.82 -35.11 -20.16
C THR A 658 36.98 -34.12 -19.00
N ASP A 659 37.80 -33.04 -19.13
CA ASP A 659 37.95 -31.99 -18.11
C ASP A 659 38.14 -30.57 -18.71
N HIS A 660 37.47 -29.55 -18.14
CA HIS A 660 37.41 -28.18 -18.72
C HIS A 660 38.53 -27.22 -18.30
N VAL A 661 39.21 -27.50 -17.18
CA VAL A 661 40.31 -26.68 -16.66
C VAL A 661 41.49 -27.58 -16.40
N VAL A 662 42.56 -27.41 -17.18
CA VAL A 662 43.80 -28.17 -17.00
C VAL A 662 44.79 -27.28 -16.27
N SER A 663 45.03 -27.58 -14.98
CA SER A 663 46.04 -26.89 -14.18
C SER A 663 47.41 -27.49 -14.46
N GLU A 664 48.27 -26.75 -15.15
CA GLU A 664 49.64 -27.19 -15.42
C GLU A 664 50.59 -26.54 -14.39
N HIS A 665 50.93 -27.29 -13.33
CA HIS A 665 51.96 -26.89 -12.37
C HIS A 665 53.35 -27.20 -12.93
N TYR A 666 54.20 -26.17 -13.07
CA TYR A 666 55.61 -26.35 -13.38
C TYR A 666 56.34 -26.85 -12.12
N ARG A 667 56.36 -28.17 -11.88
CA ARG A 667 57.46 -28.78 -11.10
C ARG A 667 58.54 -29.16 -12.09
N LYS A 668 59.62 -28.38 -12.15
CA LYS A 668 60.85 -28.87 -12.78
C LYS A 668 61.44 -29.92 -11.85
N LEU A 669 61.45 -31.16 -12.33
CA LEU A 669 62.54 -32.09 -12.07
C LEU A 669 63.86 -31.33 -12.36
N LEU A 670 64.68 -31.17 -11.32
CA LEU A 670 66.12 -31.27 -11.47
C LEU A 670 66.47 -32.71 -11.16
#